data_AF-A0A933D7S7-F1
#
_entry.id   AF-A0A933D7S7-F1
#
_cell.length_a   1.000
_cell.length_b   1.000
_cell.length_c   1.000
_cell.angle_alpha   90.00
_cell.angle_beta   90.00
_cell.angle_gamma   90.00
#
_symmetry.space_group_name_H-M   'P 1'
#
loop_
_entity.id
_entity.type
_entity.pdbx_description
1 polymer ?
#
loop_
_entity_poly.entity_id
_entity_poly.type
_entity_poly.pdbx_seq_one_letter_code
_entity_poly.pdbx_strand_id
1 'polypeptide(L)'
;MPERHRPAAGAGWLGKFLRTNVRFGELVMELAKNGLDWRMEGIDPSINFSYPQRDTLRCVDNGRGMPFANRHAFLAINASNADPSVQAGLHCTGIKRTLFGLCKAMTARTVDANDPDKVWSITLTPEEYERVFSDPTAEFEWESTSRTAKNWPYPHNHGTEITAVLAHPRSSTVLRGEKLAEMLSARLPLDLVLSGVCTVDNHPIKSKEIVEGTLFELHREHRVLGRVDLQLYRPTRTHPEEQLRLAPFQVGEVPMSTFVQALGHLAGDVPSVFLADEVAGVIRVPYLRDYVAENRAGVEPEIVDDPRTDQLLMLLREVGPAVMRRLGIEFRTTVDSQQDQGAIEEVVEEFNRKFNPDGVPPPWAPPPPPGDDEEGIGDGDTTEKQVLLLSSPSEVELGEAFEVIARIRSQDYSPEDLVWTTEYANAELIRQVGTVLQLRATEVGKARVIATLPGVHQKTHYRVVRERSFRLSPEFGRVKAGENTLVFAHNADKLTGELRWELEGVGELQPEGNRARYFAPPSALGEQVIIRATDTRNPEVWAESHLTLLPFHRPVIWIEGQCFEYEWAERSQGDAQLTRTIRMRFLGEESIHRMEVNRQALGYRLAVDAGHLATYLRREIARSYVEFEALHLADDHDDVPRSRLPAFFAELAARTDTIVEKLVTESE
;
A
#
# COMPACT_ATOMS: atom_id res chain seq x y z
N MET A 1 29.13 -37.45 -25.94
CA MET A 1 29.24 -38.35 -24.78
C MET A 1 28.37 -37.78 -23.69
N PRO A 2 27.66 -38.61 -22.92
CA PRO A 2 26.86 -38.13 -21.80
C PRO A 2 27.73 -37.44 -20.75
N GLU A 3 27.21 -36.35 -20.17
CA GLU A 3 27.87 -35.61 -19.09
C GLU A 3 27.26 -36.03 -17.76
N ARG A 4 28.10 -36.56 -16.86
CA ARG A 4 27.66 -37.00 -15.53
C ARG A 4 28.04 -36.02 -14.43
N HIS A 5 27.13 -35.79 -13.50
CA HIS A 5 27.29 -34.82 -12.42
C HIS A 5 26.86 -35.38 -11.07
N ARG A 6 27.66 -35.07 -10.05
CA ARG A 6 27.33 -35.30 -8.65
C ARG A 6 27.08 -33.95 -7.95
N PRO A 7 25.92 -33.74 -7.30
CA PRO A 7 25.68 -32.52 -6.53
C PRO A 7 26.65 -32.41 -5.34
N ALA A 8 27.16 -31.20 -5.05
CA ALA A 8 27.81 -30.93 -3.78
C ALA A 8 26.74 -30.96 -2.66
N ALA A 9 26.87 -31.87 -1.69
CA ALA A 9 25.84 -32.12 -0.69
C ALA A 9 26.12 -31.42 0.64
N GLY A 10 25.12 -30.69 1.16
CA GLY A 10 24.91 -30.51 2.59
C GLY A 10 23.71 -31.35 3.02
N ALA A 11 23.92 -32.53 3.61
CA ALA A 11 22.88 -33.50 3.94
C ALA A 11 21.73 -32.96 4.84
N GLY A 12 21.94 -31.83 5.54
CA GLY A 12 20.91 -31.16 6.33
C GLY A 12 19.83 -30.43 5.52
N TRP A 13 20.07 -30.12 4.23
CA TRP A 13 19.17 -29.28 3.43
C TRP A 13 17.99 -30.03 2.80
N LEU A 14 18.16 -31.30 2.42
CA LEU A 14 17.09 -32.09 1.80
C LEU A 14 15.86 -32.21 2.72
N GLY A 15 16.08 -32.43 4.02
CA GLY A 15 15.01 -32.48 5.02
C GLY A 15 14.28 -31.14 5.27
N LYS A 16 14.89 -29.99 4.91
CA LYS A 16 14.21 -28.68 4.93
C LYS A 16 13.35 -28.50 3.68
N PHE A 17 13.82 -28.93 2.50
CA PHE A 17 13.06 -28.83 1.25
C PHE A 17 11.79 -29.69 1.25
N LEU A 18 11.87 -30.91 1.78
CA LEU A 18 10.72 -31.82 1.88
C LEU A 18 9.60 -31.31 2.80
N ARG A 19 9.85 -30.28 3.62
CA ARG A 19 8.86 -29.69 4.55
C ARG A 19 8.36 -28.31 4.14
N THR A 20 8.82 -27.77 3.01
CA THR A 20 8.48 -26.40 2.63
C THR A 20 7.18 -26.38 1.82
N ASN A 21 6.19 -25.61 2.28
CA ASN A 21 4.94 -25.42 1.57
C ASN A 21 5.14 -24.36 0.48
N VAL A 22 5.36 -24.78 -0.78
CA VAL A 22 5.66 -23.91 -1.92
C VAL A 22 4.38 -23.58 -2.67
N ARG A 23 4.13 -22.29 -2.94
CA ARG A 23 2.95 -21.85 -3.68
C ARG A 23 3.20 -21.85 -5.19
N PHE A 24 2.15 -22.04 -5.99
CA PHE A 24 2.25 -22.04 -7.46
C PHE A 24 2.88 -20.75 -8.01
N GLY A 25 2.53 -19.58 -7.45
CA GLY A 25 3.15 -18.31 -7.83
C GLY A 25 4.66 -18.28 -7.59
N GLU A 26 5.19 -18.97 -6.59
CA GLU A 26 6.64 -19.04 -6.34
C GLU A 26 7.38 -19.79 -7.44
N LEU A 27 6.78 -20.87 -7.98
CA LEU A 27 7.32 -21.59 -9.13
C LEU A 27 7.43 -20.67 -10.36
N VAL A 28 6.33 -20.02 -10.73
CA VAL A 28 6.28 -19.14 -11.89
C VAL A 28 7.33 -18.03 -11.77
N MET A 29 7.45 -17.42 -10.58
CA MET A 29 8.37 -16.32 -10.37
C MET A 29 9.84 -16.76 -10.33
N GLU A 30 10.16 -17.93 -9.77
CA GLU A 30 11.51 -18.47 -9.87
C GLU A 30 11.89 -18.80 -11.33
N LEU A 31 10.95 -19.26 -12.16
CA LEU A 31 11.20 -19.48 -13.58
C LEU A 31 11.46 -18.15 -14.32
N ALA A 32 10.61 -17.13 -14.11
CA ALA A 32 10.79 -15.82 -14.71
C ALA A 32 12.15 -15.21 -14.34
N LYS A 33 12.51 -15.29 -13.06
CA LYS A 33 13.79 -14.80 -12.55
C LYS A 33 15.00 -15.48 -13.20
N ASN A 34 15.01 -16.80 -13.29
CA ASN A 34 16.13 -17.52 -13.91
C ASN A 34 16.29 -17.15 -15.40
N GLY A 35 15.20 -16.89 -16.12
CA GLY A 35 15.24 -16.38 -17.48
C GLY A 35 15.84 -14.97 -17.57
N LEU A 36 15.48 -14.07 -16.63
CA LEU A 36 15.99 -12.69 -16.58
C LEU A 36 17.47 -12.61 -16.20
N ASP A 37 17.92 -13.44 -15.25
CA ASP A 37 19.31 -13.45 -14.78
C ASP A 37 20.29 -13.79 -15.90
N TRP A 38 19.86 -14.61 -16.86
CA TRP A 38 20.71 -15.12 -17.91
C TRP A 38 20.46 -14.44 -19.27
N ARG A 39 19.91 -13.22 -19.26
CA ARG A 39 19.76 -12.39 -20.47
C ARG A 39 21.10 -12.06 -21.11
N MET A 40 21.11 -11.91 -22.43
CA MET A 40 22.29 -11.47 -23.16
C MET A 40 22.27 -9.96 -23.39
N GLU A 41 23.43 -9.33 -23.28
CA GLU A 41 23.58 -7.92 -23.61
C GLU A 41 23.29 -7.68 -25.10
N GLY A 42 22.50 -6.65 -25.41
CA GLY A 42 22.11 -6.31 -26.78
C GLY A 42 21.02 -7.20 -27.40
N ILE A 43 20.41 -8.10 -26.64
CA ILE A 43 19.22 -8.85 -27.06
C ILE A 43 18.07 -8.54 -26.11
N ASP A 44 16.93 -8.15 -26.67
CA ASP A 44 15.71 -7.92 -25.90
C ASP A 44 15.29 -9.24 -25.22
N PRO A 45 15.21 -9.28 -23.88
CA PRO A 45 14.85 -10.50 -23.18
C PRO A 45 13.39 -10.87 -23.48
N SER A 46 13.13 -12.17 -23.60
CA SER A 46 11.79 -12.71 -23.80
C SER A 46 11.60 -13.94 -22.94
N ILE A 47 10.48 -14.01 -22.21
CA ILE A 47 10.07 -15.14 -21.38
C ILE A 47 8.62 -15.47 -21.73
N ASN A 48 8.35 -16.74 -22.04
CA ASN A 48 7.01 -17.20 -22.39
C ASN A 48 6.57 -18.34 -21.49
N PHE A 49 5.46 -18.15 -20.81
CA PHE A 49 4.77 -19.18 -20.05
C PHE A 49 3.63 -19.77 -20.89
N SER A 50 3.51 -21.08 -20.96
CA SER A 50 2.42 -21.73 -21.69
C SER A 50 2.00 -23.04 -21.06
N TYR A 51 0.80 -23.50 -21.40
CA TYR A 51 0.28 -24.82 -21.03
C TYR A 51 0.09 -25.72 -22.26
N PRO A 52 1.13 -26.46 -22.69
CA PRO A 52 0.99 -27.43 -23.78
C PRO A 52 -0.04 -28.51 -23.47
N GLN A 53 -0.17 -28.85 -22.19
CA GLN A 53 -1.13 -29.79 -21.63
C GLN A 53 -1.62 -29.25 -20.28
N ARG A 54 -2.79 -29.68 -19.82
CA ARG A 54 -3.41 -29.14 -18.60
C ARG A 54 -2.52 -29.27 -17.36
N ASP A 55 -1.72 -30.32 -17.30
CA ASP A 55 -0.82 -30.63 -16.19
C ASP A 55 0.63 -30.17 -16.40
N THR A 56 0.92 -29.54 -17.53
CA THR A 56 2.29 -29.21 -17.91
C THR A 56 2.43 -27.71 -18.04
N LEU A 57 3.19 -27.09 -17.14
CA LEU A 57 3.62 -25.69 -17.26
C LEU A 57 4.94 -25.67 -18.04
N ARG A 58 5.04 -24.84 -19.07
CA ARG A 58 6.27 -24.63 -19.82
C ARG A 58 6.70 -23.16 -19.71
N CYS A 59 7.97 -22.93 -19.40
CA CYS A 59 8.61 -21.62 -19.44
C CYS A 59 9.76 -21.68 -20.45
N VAL A 60 9.83 -20.72 -21.35
CA VAL A 60 10.91 -20.60 -22.35
C VAL A 60 11.50 -19.21 -22.28
N ASP A 61 12.81 -19.11 -22.18
CA ASP A 61 13.55 -17.85 -22.31
C ASP A 61 14.49 -17.85 -23.52
N ASN A 62 14.84 -16.66 -24.00
CA ASN A 62 15.84 -16.44 -25.05
C ASN A 62 17.21 -16.02 -24.47
N GLY A 63 17.50 -16.35 -23.21
CA GLY A 63 18.75 -16.03 -22.57
C GLY A 63 19.94 -16.78 -23.18
N ARG A 64 21.11 -16.66 -22.56
CA ARG A 64 22.36 -17.27 -23.05
C ARG A 64 22.31 -18.81 -23.12
N GLY A 65 21.37 -19.45 -22.43
CA GLY A 65 21.37 -20.89 -22.19
C GLY A 65 22.43 -21.33 -21.17
N MET A 66 22.46 -22.62 -20.83
CA MET A 66 23.33 -23.14 -19.76
C MET A 66 24.64 -23.71 -20.33
N PRO A 67 25.79 -23.01 -20.16
CA PRO A 67 27.10 -23.61 -20.35
C PRO A 67 27.35 -24.74 -19.35
N PHE A 68 28.42 -25.51 -19.55
CA PHE A 68 28.76 -26.68 -18.72
C PHE A 68 28.71 -26.40 -17.21
N ALA A 69 29.33 -25.30 -16.77
CA ALA A 69 29.33 -24.92 -15.35
C ALA A 69 27.92 -24.67 -14.82
N ASN A 70 27.03 -24.07 -15.63
CA ASN A 70 25.67 -23.76 -15.23
C ASN A 70 24.76 -24.99 -15.27
N ARG A 71 25.00 -25.95 -16.17
CA ARG A 71 24.34 -27.27 -16.12
C ARG A 71 24.68 -28.02 -14.83
N HIS A 72 25.91 -27.90 -14.35
CA HIS A 72 26.31 -28.42 -13.05
C HIS A 72 25.63 -27.68 -11.88
N ALA A 73 25.64 -26.34 -11.88
CA ALA A 73 24.97 -25.51 -10.87
C ALA A 73 23.45 -25.73 -10.84
N PHE A 74 22.83 -25.98 -11.99
CA PHE A 74 21.41 -26.31 -12.11
C PHE A 74 21.05 -27.57 -11.33
N LEU A 75 21.96 -28.54 -11.20
CA LEU A 75 21.74 -29.79 -10.46
C LEU A 75 22.17 -29.68 -9.00
N ALA A 76 23.15 -28.84 -8.69
CA ALA A 76 23.67 -28.68 -7.33
C ALA A 76 22.70 -27.89 -6.42
N ILE A 77 22.78 -28.17 -5.11
CA ILE A 77 22.11 -27.40 -4.05
C ILE A 77 23.14 -26.41 -3.48
N ASN A 78 22.76 -25.13 -3.37
CA ASN A 78 23.62 -24.09 -2.78
C ASN A 78 24.96 -23.86 -3.51
N ALA A 79 25.01 -24.13 -4.81
CA ALA A 79 26.16 -23.83 -5.66
C ALA A 79 25.68 -23.02 -6.86
N SER A 80 25.86 -21.69 -6.78
CA SER A 80 25.50 -20.75 -7.84
C SER A 80 26.73 -20.25 -8.58
N ASN A 81 26.57 -20.07 -9.90
CA ASN A 81 27.52 -19.35 -10.74
C ASN A 81 27.01 -17.92 -11.05
N ALA A 82 25.95 -17.48 -10.39
CA ALA A 82 25.43 -16.15 -10.58
C ALA A 82 26.46 -15.12 -10.10
N ASP A 83 26.69 -14.10 -10.91
CA ASP A 83 27.43 -12.92 -10.50
C ASP A 83 26.56 -12.13 -9.53
N PRO A 84 26.94 -12.07 -8.24
CA PRO A 84 26.11 -11.44 -7.23
C PRO A 84 25.99 -9.92 -7.39
N SER A 85 26.75 -9.30 -8.30
CA SER A 85 26.65 -7.87 -8.64
C SER A 85 25.52 -7.55 -9.61
N VAL A 86 25.08 -8.51 -10.44
CA VAL A 86 24.10 -8.26 -11.51
C VAL A 86 22.95 -9.26 -11.57
N GLN A 87 23.02 -10.39 -10.85
CA GLN A 87 22.05 -11.47 -10.96
C GLN A 87 21.36 -11.80 -9.64
N ALA A 88 20.09 -12.18 -9.75
CA ALA A 88 19.23 -12.50 -8.63
C ALA A 88 19.58 -13.88 -8.03
N GLY A 89 19.83 -14.92 -8.81
CA GLY A 89 19.89 -16.32 -8.36
C GLY A 89 21.12 -16.72 -7.52
N LEU A 90 21.18 -16.38 -6.23
CA LEU A 90 22.39 -16.62 -5.40
C LEU A 90 22.48 -18.01 -4.75
N HIS A 91 21.36 -18.62 -4.37
CA HIS A 91 21.36 -19.84 -3.55
C HIS A 91 21.09 -21.13 -4.35
N CYS A 92 20.72 -21.04 -5.63
CA CYS A 92 20.40 -22.20 -6.48
C CYS A 92 19.35 -23.21 -5.92
N THR A 93 18.46 -22.78 -5.03
CA THR A 93 17.47 -23.65 -4.36
C THR A 93 16.05 -23.54 -4.92
N GLY A 94 15.69 -22.42 -5.59
CA GLY A 94 14.31 -22.11 -6.00
C GLY A 94 13.64 -23.20 -6.83
N ILE A 95 14.26 -23.56 -7.97
CA ILE A 95 13.75 -24.62 -8.86
C ILE A 95 13.61 -25.97 -8.11
N LYS A 96 14.56 -26.33 -7.25
CA LYS A 96 14.51 -27.60 -6.50
C LYS A 96 13.36 -27.61 -5.49
N ARG A 97 13.13 -26.51 -4.77
CA ARG A 97 11.97 -26.35 -3.86
C ARG A 97 10.66 -26.59 -4.61
N THR A 98 10.55 -26.04 -5.82
CA THR A 98 9.34 -26.17 -6.63
C THR A 98 9.17 -27.56 -7.23
N LEU A 99 10.28 -28.28 -7.54
CA LEU A 99 10.25 -29.69 -7.92
C LEU A 99 9.60 -30.53 -6.82
N PHE A 100 10.09 -30.42 -5.58
CA PHE A 100 9.57 -31.18 -4.44
C PHE A 100 8.16 -30.77 -4.00
N GLY A 101 7.83 -29.48 -4.07
CA GLY A 101 6.56 -28.97 -3.56
C GLY A 101 5.38 -29.10 -4.53
N LEU A 102 5.62 -29.08 -5.85
CA LEU A 102 4.55 -28.88 -6.84
C LEU A 102 4.58 -29.82 -8.04
N CYS A 103 5.69 -30.53 -8.29
CA CYS A 103 5.91 -31.24 -9.55
C CYS A 103 6.06 -32.76 -9.34
N LYS A 104 5.62 -33.54 -10.34
CA LYS A 104 5.99 -34.97 -10.49
C LYS A 104 7.33 -35.13 -11.19
N ALA A 105 7.59 -34.24 -12.14
CA ALA A 105 8.82 -34.22 -12.92
C ALA A 105 9.07 -32.80 -13.43
N MET A 106 10.34 -32.49 -13.67
CA MET A 106 10.77 -31.27 -14.33
C MET A 106 11.84 -31.58 -15.36
N THR A 107 11.64 -31.12 -16.58
CA THR A 107 12.58 -31.28 -17.69
C THR A 107 13.20 -29.93 -17.99
N ALA A 108 14.53 -29.86 -18.01
CA ALA A 108 15.27 -28.73 -18.54
C ALA A 108 15.79 -29.07 -19.94
N ARG A 109 15.60 -28.18 -20.91
CA ARG A 109 16.23 -28.21 -22.23
C ARG A 109 16.92 -26.90 -22.49
N THR A 110 18.15 -26.91 -22.98
CA THR A 110 18.92 -25.67 -23.14
C THR A 110 19.89 -25.75 -24.31
N VAL A 111 20.08 -24.59 -24.95
CA VAL A 111 21.05 -24.37 -26.02
C VAL A 111 21.95 -23.22 -25.59
N ASP A 112 23.23 -23.50 -25.36
CA ASP A 112 24.24 -22.50 -24.99
C ASP A 112 24.57 -21.64 -26.22
N ALA A 113 24.59 -20.32 -26.06
CA ALA A 113 25.02 -19.38 -27.09
C ALA A 113 26.43 -19.67 -27.63
N ASN A 114 27.30 -20.29 -26.82
CA ASN A 114 28.65 -20.69 -27.25
C ASN A 114 28.70 -22.08 -27.93
N ASP A 115 27.63 -22.88 -27.85
CA ASP A 115 27.49 -24.21 -28.50
C ASP A 115 26.09 -24.35 -29.11
N PRO A 116 25.72 -23.48 -30.09
CA PRO A 116 24.33 -23.33 -30.55
C PRO A 116 23.83 -24.54 -31.34
N ASP A 117 24.71 -25.46 -31.74
CA ASP A 117 24.37 -26.65 -32.52
C ASP A 117 23.95 -27.84 -31.65
N LYS A 118 23.99 -27.72 -30.32
CA LYS A 118 23.60 -28.78 -29.39
C LYS A 118 22.45 -28.36 -28.49
N VAL A 119 21.52 -29.29 -28.30
CA VAL A 119 20.48 -29.21 -27.27
C VAL A 119 20.87 -30.16 -26.15
N TRP A 120 21.00 -29.62 -24.95
CA TRP A 120 21.22 -30.38 -23.72
C TRP A 120 19.89 -30.57 -23.01
N SER A 121 19.58 -31.78 -22.55
CA SER A 121 18.36 -32.08 -21.82
C SER A 121 18.57 -32.97 -20.61
N ILE A 122 17.81 -32.72 -19.55
CA ILE A 122 17.69 -33.60 -18.40
C ILE A 122 16.26 -33.57 -17.85
N THR A 123 15.78 -34.70 -17.34
CA THR A 123 14.53 -34.77 -16.58
C THR A 123 14.85 -35.17 -15.15
N LEU A 124 14.20 -34.51 -14.20
CA LEU A 124 14.36 -34.72 -12.77
C LEU A 124 13.01 -35.09 -12.16
N THR A 125 12.95 -36.15 -11.37
CA THR A 125 11.83 -36.41 -10.46
C THR A 125 12.27 -36.21 -9.00
N PRO A 126 11.34 -35.93 -8.07
CA PRO A 126 11.66 -35.89 -6.64
C PRO A 126 12.41 -37.15 -6.16
N GLU A 127 11.97 -38.33 -6.60
CA GLU A 127 12.54 -39.62 -6.21
C GLU A 127 13.96 -39.82 -6.77
N GLU A 128 14.19 -39.46 -8.02
CA GLU A 128 15.53 -39.53 -8.61
C GLU A 128 16.49 -38.57 -7.92
N TYR A 129 15.99 -37.39 -7.56
CA TYR A 129 16.76 -36.39 -6.84
C TYR A 129 17.13 -36.94 -5.45
N GLU A 130 16.17 -37.44 -4.67
CA GLU A 130 16.44 -38.09 -3.37
C GLU A 130 17.43 -39.25 -3.47
N ARG A 131 17.31 -40.08 -4.51
CA ARG A 131 18.22 -41.20 -4.76
C ARG A 131 19.65 -40.73 -4.95
N VAL A 132 19.89 -39.70 -5.76
CA VAL A 132 21.25 -39.16 -6.00
C VAL A 132 21.90 -38.61 -4.73
N PHE A 133 21.10 -38.09 -3.78
CA PHE A 133 21.62 -37.65 -2.48
C PHE A 133 21.82 -38.79 -1.47
N SER A 134 21.13 -39.91 -1.66
CA SER A 134 21.18 -41.06 -0.74
C SER A 134 22.19 -42.13 -1.17
N ASP A 135 22.47 -42.24 -2.48
CA ASP A 135 23.40 -43.19 -3.07
C ASP A 135 24.68 -42.46 -3.54
N PRO A 136 25.86 -42.74 -2.96
CA PRO A 136 27.10 -42.08 -3.32
C PRO A 136 27.61 -42.40 -4.74
N THR A 137 27.00 -43.37 -5.43
CA THR A 137 27.34 -43.78 -6.79
C THR A 137 26.35 -43.26 -7.85
N ALA A 138 25.21 -42.73 -7.43
CA ALA A 138 24.20 -42.19 -8.33
C ALA A 138 24.62 -40.80 -8.82
N GLU A 139 24.47 -40.57 -10.13
CA GLU A 139 24.81 -39.32 -10.81
C GLU A 139 23.66 -38.91 -11.72
N PHE A 140 23.54 -37.61 -11.96
CA PHE A 140 22.67 -37.08 -13.00
C PHE A 140 23.40 -37.12 -14.34
N GLU A 141 22.68 -37.44 -15.41
CA GLU A 141 23.24 -37.50 -16.75
C GLU A 141 22.50 -36.52 -17.67
N TRP A 142 23.21 -35.54 -18.22
CA TRP A 142 22.66 -34.69 -19.28
C TRP A 142 22.82 -35.39 -20.63
N GLU A 143 21.71 -35.45 -21.37
CA GLU A 143 21.70 -35.92 -22.74
C GLU A 143 22.02 -34.76 -23.69
N SER A 144 22.89 -34.98 -24.67
CA SER A 144 23.14 -34.04 -25.76
C SER A 144 22.68 -34.60 -27.09
N THR A 145 22.00 -33.76 -27.87
CA THR A 145 21.60 -34.06 -29.24
C THR A 145 21.92 -32.89 -30.16
N SER A 146 22.11 -33.15 -31.46
CA SER A 146 22.21 -32.07 -32.44
C SER A 146 20.92 -31.28 -32.49
N ARG A 147 21.02 -29.95 -32.55
CA ARG A 147 19.87 -29.06 -32.63
C ARG A 147 19.14 -29.23 -33.97
N THR A 148 17.83 -29.34 -33.89
CA THR A 148 16.91 -29.48 -35.01
C THR A 148 15.64 -28.70 -34.68
N ALA A 149 14.83 -28.38 -35.70
CA ALA A 149 13.52 -27.76 -35.47
C ALA A 149 12.57 -28.62 -34.60
N LYS A 150 12.86 -29.92 -34.42
CA LYS A 150 12.07 -30.83 -33.61
C LYS A 150 12.40 -30.72 -32.11
N ASN A 151 13.68 -30.70 -31.74
CA ASN A 151 14.10 -30.65 -30.33
C ASN A 151 14.28 -29.22 -29.81
N TRP A 152 14.37 -28.23 -30.70
CA TRP A 152 14.39 -26.80 -30.39
C TRP A 152 13.55 -26.02 -31.43
N PRO A 153 12.21 -25.97 -31.26
CA PRO A 153 11.30 -25.35 -32.24
C PRO A 153 11.23 -23.81 -32.12
N TYR A 154 12.16 -23.18 -31.42
CA TYR A 154 12.13 -21.75 -31.10
C TYR A 154 12.90 -20.93 -32.14
N PRO A 155 12.49 -19.67 -32.37
CA PRO A 155 13.13 -18.80 -33.36
C PRO A 155 14.54 -18.35 -32.93
N HIS A 156 14.82 -18.31 -31.63
CA HIS A 156 16.12 -17.94 -31.08
C HIS A 156 17.10 -19.10 -31.08
N ASN A 157 18.38 -18.78 -31.27
CA ASN A 157 19.42 -19.79 -31.43
C ASN A 157 20.01 -20.34 -30.12
N HIS A 158 19.60 -19.79 -28.99
CA HIS A 158 20.08 -20.09 -27.64
C HIS A 158 18.94 -19.82 -26.65
N GLY A 159 19.00 -20.41 -25.46
CA GLY A 159 18.00 -20.20 -24.42
C GLY A 159 17.80 -21.41 -23.54
N THR A 160 16.78 -21.34 -22.69
CA THR A 160 16.35 -22.46 -21.84
C THR A 160 14.84 -22.64 -21.90
N GLU A 161 14.41 -23.90 -21.99
CA GLU A 161 13.05 -24.33 -21.71
C GLU A 161 13.05 -25.13 -20.41
N ILE A 162 12.19 -24.75 -19.47
CA ILE A 162 11.83 -25.58 -18.32
C ILE A 162 10.38 -26.04 -18.49
N THR A 163 10.17 -27.35 -18.47
CA THR A 163 8.86 -27.99 -18.50
C THR A 163 8.59 -28.67 -17.16
N ALA A 164 7.58 -28.21 -16.42
CA ALA A 164 7.17 -28.74 -15.13
C ALA A 164 5.85 -29.51 -15.25
N VAL A 165 5.86 -30.80 -14.90
CA VAL A 165 4.67 -31.65 -14.83
C VAL A 165 4.11 -31.56 -13.41
N LEU A 166 2.95 -30.95 -13.24
CA LEU A 166 2.36 -30.63 -11.93
C LEU A 166 1.78 -31.87 -11.23
N ALA A 167 1.99 -31.98 -9.92
CA ALA A 167 1.43 -33.05 -9.09
C ALA A 167 -0.09 -32.97 -8.96
N HIS A 168 -0.61 -31.75 -8.75
CA HIS A 168 -2.03 -31.46 -8.54
C HIS A 168 -2.55 -30.43 -9.57
N PRO A 169 -2.63 -30.81 -10.86
CA PRO A 169 -2.93 -29.86 -11.93
C PRO A 169 -4.35 -29.30 -11.88
N ARG A 170 -5.27 -29.92 -11.13
CA ARG A 170 -6.65 -29.45 -10.94
C ARG A 170 -6.84 -28.56 -9.70
N SER A 171 -5.78 -28.30 -8.94
CA SER A 171 -5.87 -27.39 -7.78
C SER A 171 -6.34 -26.01 -8.23
N SER A 172 -7.24 -25.41 -7.45
CA SER A 172 -7.72 -24.03 -7.67
C SER A 172 -6.59 -22.99 -7.56
N THR A 173 -5.48 -23.35 -6.92
CA THR A 173 -4.30 -22.49 -6.78
C THR A 173 -3.42 -22.42 -8.04
N VAL A 174 -3.65 -23.27 -9.05
CA VAL A 174 -2.88 -23.25 -10.30
C VAL A 174 -3.50 -22.27 -11.28
N LEU A 175 -2.82 -21.16 -11.53
CA LEU A 175 -3.25 -20.09 -12.42
C LEU A 175 -2.88 -20.38 -13.88
N ARG A 176 -3.71 -19.95 -14.83
CA ARG A 176 -3.55 -20.18 -16.27
C ARG A 176 -4.12 -19.03 -17.08
N GLY A 177 -3.65 -18.86 -18.32
CA GLY A 177 -4.15 -17.84 -19.24
C GLY A 177 -4.17 -16.46 -18.59
N GLU A 178 -5.31 -15.78 -18.68
CA GLU A 178 -5.51 -14.43 -18.12
C GLU A 178 -5.16 -14.33 -16.63
N LYS A 179 -5.56 -15.30 -15.79
CA LYS A 179 -5.24 -15.27 -14.35
C LYS A 179 -3.74 -15.38 -14.06
N LEU A 180 -3.01 -16.13 -14.90
CA LEU A 180 -1.55 -16.19 -14.80
C LEU A 180 -0.92 -14.88 -15.28
N ALA A 181 -1.45 -14.31 -16.36
CA ALA A 181 -1.00 -13.03 -16.90
C ALA A 181 -1.23 -11.87 -15.91
N GLU A 182 -2.39 -11.82 -15.24
CA GLU A 182 -2.71 -10.87 -14.17
C GLU A 182 -1.74 -11.01 -12.99
N MET A 183 -1.52 -12.25 -12.52
CA MET A 183 -0.58 -12.51 -11.43
C MET A 183 0.86 -12.12 -11.78
N LEU A 184 1.30 -12.38 -13.01
CA LEU A 184 2.61 -11.95 -13.53
C LEU A 184 2.69 -10.43 -13.66
N SER A 185 1.65 -9.78 -14.21
CA SER A 185 1.58 -8.33 -14.36
C SER A 185 1.68 -7.64 -13.00
N ALA A 186 0.88 -8.07 -12.02
CA ALA A 186 0.90 -7.52 -10.67
C ALA A 186 2.28 -7.68 -10.00
N ARG A 187 2.91 -8.85 -10.19
CA ARG A 187 4.14 -9.19 -9.46
C ARG A 187 5.40 -8.63 -10.11
N LEU A 188 5.52 -8.62 -11.43
CA LEU A 188 6.73 -8.16 -12.12
C LEU A 188 6.92 -6.63 -12.01
N PRO A 189 8.16 -6.14 -12.17
CA PRO A 189 8.50 -4.71 -12.24
C PRO A 189 7.80 -4.03 -13.38
N LEU A 190 7.58 -2.75 -13.17
CA LEU A 190 6.94 -1.94 -14.18
C LEU A 190 7.73 -1.91 -15.50
N ASP A 191 9.05 -1.77 -15.46
CA ASP A 191 9.89 -1.76 -16.66
C ASP A 191 9.81 -3.07 -17.46
N LEU A 192 9.74 -4.22 -16.77
CA LEU A 192 9.60 -5.53 -17.42
C LEU A 192 8.20 -5.80 -17.98
N VAL A 193 7.17 -5.27 -17.30
CA VAL A 193 5.79 -5.34 -17.78
C VAL A 193 5.59 -4.44 -19.00
N LEU A 194 6.10 -3.21 -18.97
CA LEU A 194 5.96 -2.24 -20.06
C LEU A 194 6.78 -2.61 -21.30
N SER A 195 7.93 -3.26 -21.12
CA SER A 195 8.77 -3.74 -22.23
C SER A 195 8.24 -5.00 -22.91
N GLY A 196 7.17 -5.62 -22.39
CA GLY A 196 6.57 -6.82 -23.00
C GLY A 196 7.46 -8.06 -22.93
N VAL A 197 8.45 -8.06 -22.03
CA VAL A 197 9.44 -9.15 -21.88
C VAL A 197 8.78 -10.48 -21.54
N CYS A 198 7.66 -10.44 -20.81
CA CYS A 198 6.95 -11.64 -20.36
C CYS A 198 5.64 -11.83 -21.13
N THR A 199 5.39 -13.05 -21.60
CA THR A 199 4.18 -13.45 -22.31
C THR A 199 3.55 -14.69 -21.66
N VAL A 200 2.23 -14.79 -21.76
CA VAL A 200 1.47 -15.99 -21.39
C VAL A 200 0.71 -16.48 -22.63
N ASP A 201 0.93 -17.74 -22.98
CA ASP A 201 0.41 -18.37 -24.19
C ASP A 201 0.73 -17.52 -25.45
N ASN A 202 1.95 -16.96 -25.51
CA ASN A 202 2.44 -16.03 -26.54
C ASN A 202 1.71 -14.68 -26.64
N HIS A 203 0.88 -14.32 -25.66
CA HIS A 203 0.26 -13.00 -25.57
C HIS A 203 1.03 -12.17 -24.52
N PRO A 204 1.38 -10.91 -24.82
CA PRO A 204 1.94 -10.01 -23.81
C PRO A 204 1.04 -9.94 -22.58
N ILE A 205 1.65 -9.96 -21.39
CA ILE A 205 0.91 -9.69 -20.16
C ILE A 205 0.35 -8.26 -20.21
N LYS A 206 -0.85 -8.04 -19.65
CA LYS A 206 -1.45 -6.70 -19.60
C LYS A 206 -0.52 -5.75 -18.85
N SER A 207 -0.38 -4.53 -19.35
CA SER A 207 0.36 -3.48 -18.65
C SER A 207 -0.28 -3.19 -17.29
N LYS A 208 0.52 -2.77 -16.31
CA LYS A 208 -0.02 -2.28 -15.04
C LYS A 208 -0.88 -1.06 -15.32
N GLU A 209 -2.08 -1.04 -14.78
CA GLU A 209 -2.96 0.11 -14.86
C GLU A 209 -2.44 1.18 -13.87
N ILE A 210 -1.83 2.22 -14.43
CA ILE A 210 -1.26 3.34 -13.68
C ILE A 210 -2.12 4.56 -13.95
N VAL A 211 -2.43 5.34 -12.92
CA VAL A 211 -3.12 6.62 -13.09
C VAL A 211 -2.29 7.49 -14.02
N GLU A 212 -2.88 7.97 -15.12
CA GLU A 212 -2.11 8.63 -16.18
C GLU A 212 -1.24 9.78 -15.63
N GLY A 213 0.01 9.87 -16.09
CA GLY A 213 0.95 10.90 -15.67
C GLY A 213 1.58 10.72 -14.28
N THR A 214 1.22 9.69 -13.52
CA THR A 214 1.73 9.44 -12.16
C THR A 214 2.94 8.51 -12.10
N LEU A 215 3.92 8.65 -13.01
CA LEU A 215 5.21 7.95 -12.90
C LEU A 215 6.31 8.91 -12.45
N PHE A 216 6.96 8.58 -11.34
CA PHE A 216 8.14 9.28 -10.83
C PHE A 216 9.37 8.39 -10.98
N GLU A 217 10.38 8.93 -11.66
CA GLU A 217 11.68 8.27 -11.83
C GLU A 217 12.80 9.19 -11.33
N LEU A 218 13.69 8.62 -10.53
CA LEU A 218 14.92 9.25 -10.07
C LEU A 218 16.10 8.34 -10.40
N HIS A 219 17.14 8.91 -10.99
CA HIS A 219 18.45 8.27 -11.17
C HIS A 219 19.52 9.22 -10.65
N ARG A 220 20.16 8.89 -9.52
CA ARG A 220 21.13 9.79 -8.85
C ARG A 220 22.34 9.03 -8.34
N GLU A 221 23.53 9.56 -8.60
CA GLU A 221 24.76 9.11 -7.93
C GLU A 221 24.90 9.81 -6.57
N HIS A 222 24.97 9.03 -5.49
CA HIS A 222 25.14 9.53 -4.13
C HIS A 222 26.48 9.09 -3.54
N ARG A 223 27.22 10.02 -2.93
CA ARG A 223 28.59 9.80 -2.45
C ARG A 223 28.74 8.60 -1.50
N VAL A 224 27.73 8.35 -0.66
CA VAL A 224 27.74 7.28 0.35
C VAL A 224 26.92 6.06 -0.07
N LEU A 225 25.84 6.27 -0.83
CA LEU A 225 24.88 5.21 -1.16
C LEU A 225 25.22 4.53 -2.50
N GLY A 226 26.12 5.14 -3.29
CA GLY A 226 26.32 4.78 -4.69
C GLY A 226 25.15 5.25 -5.54
N ARG A 227 24.89 4.54 -6.64
CA ARG A 227 23.74 4.79 -7.51
C ARG A 227 22.43 4.52 -6.77
N VAL A 228 21.55 5.50 -6.76
CA VAL A 228 20.20 5.41 -6.20
C VAL A 228 19.20 5.59 -7.35
N ASP A 229 18.38 4.57 -7.58
CA ASP A 229 17.27 4.65 -8.52
C ASP A 229 15.93 4.50 -7.77
N LEU A 230 14.99 5.43 -7.99
CA LEU A 230 13.60 5.31 -7.51
C LEU A 230 12.68 5.22 -8.72
N GLN A 231 11.75 4.28 -8.70
CA GLN A 231 10.68 4.22 -9.68
C GLN A 231 9.37 4.02 -8.93
N LEU A 232 8.56 5.07 -8.85
CA LEU A 232 7.33 5.14 -8.06
C LEU A 232 6.14 5.50 -8.94
N TYR A 233 4.98 4.97 -8.65
CA TYR A 233 3.75 5.22 -9.40
C TYR A 233 2.50 5.10 -8.55
N ARG A 234 1.37 5.67 -9.02
CA ARG A 234 0.04 5.48 -8.42
C ARG A 234 -0.76 4.45 -9.24
N PRO A 235 -1.12 3.29 -8.68
CA PRO A 235 -1.96 2.32 -9.39
C PRO A 235 -3.40 2.82 -9.48
N THR A 236 -4.14 2.43 -10.53
CA THR A 236 -5.60 2.69 -10.61
C THR A 236 -6.40 1.83 -9.63
N ARG A 237 -5.83 0.71 -9.16
CA ARG A 237 -6.45 -0.20 -8.18
C ARG A 237 -5.45 -0.59 -7.10
N THR A 238 -5.75 -0.34 -5.83
CA THR A 238 -4.96 -0.81 -4.70
C THR A 238 -5.26 -2.28 -4.40
N HIS A 239 -4.55 -3.20 -5.05
CA HIS A 239 -4.60 -4.61 -4.64
C HIS A 239 -3.58 -4.89 -3.52
N PRO A 240 -3.96 -5.59 -2.42
CA PRO A 240 -2.99 -6.10 -1.44
C PRO A 240 -1.90 -6.96 -2.09
N GLU A 241 -2.22 -7.60 -3.23
CA GLU A 241 -1.28 -8.39 -4.03
C GLU A 241 -0.29 -7.55 -4.86
N GLU A 242 -0.61 -6.29 -5.18
CA GLU A 242 0.35 -5.33 -5.75
C GLU A 242 1.35 -4.82 -4.71
N GLN A 243 1.07 -5.00 -3.41
CA GLN A 243 2.01 -4.78 -2.32
C GLN A 243 2.90 -6.00 -2.07
N LEU A 244 2.46 -7.20 -2.50
CA LEU A 244 3.22 -8.46 -2.48
C LEU A 244 4.11 -8.58 -3.72
N ARG A 245 5.01 -7.60 -3.87
CA ARG A 245 5.85 -7.40 -5.06
C ARG A 245 6.97 -8.45 -5.14
N LEU A 246 6.96 -9.24 -6.20
CA LEU A 246 8.17 -9.85 -6.74
C LEU A 246 8.61 -9.06 -7.96
N ALA A 247 9.05 -7.82 -7.71
CA ALA A 247 10.12 -7.35 -8.56
C ALA A 247 11.27 -8.37 -8.45
N PRO A 248 11.85 -8.87 -9.56
CA PRO A 248 13.06 -9.65 -9.53
C PRO A 248 14.04 -8.82 -8.72
N PHE A 249 14.73 -9.47 -7.81
CA PHE A 249 15.93 -8.88 -7.24
C PHE A 249 16.98 -8.80 -8.35
N GLN A 250 16.82 -7.89 -9.33
CA GLN A 250 18.00 -7.20 -9.81
C GLN A 250 18.59 -6.52 -8.58
N VAL A 251 19.87 -6.74 -8.41
CA VAL A 251 20.61 -6.49 -7.18
C VAL A 251 20.30 -5.09 -6.61
N GLY A 252 19.80 -5.04 -5.36
CA GLY A 252 19.47 -3.78 -4.67
C GLY A 252 18.04 -3.26 -4.84
N GLU A 253 17.18 -3.92 -5.62
CA GLU A 253 15.77 -3.56 -5.79
C GLU A 253 14.88 -4.05 -4.63
N VAL A 254 14.24 -3.11 -3.94
CA VAL A 254 13.34 -3.37 -2.81
C VAL A 254 12.01 -2.64 -3.03
N PRO A 255 10.85 -3.30 -2.89
CA PRO A 255 9.56 -2.62 -2.85
C PRO A 255 9.53 -1.54 -1.77
N MET A 256 9.00 -0.35 -2.08
CA MET A 256 8.95 0.74 -1.08
C MET A 256 8.23 0.30 0.22
N SER A 257 7.12 -0.43 0.09
CA SER A 257 6.37 -0.98 1.23
C SER A 257 7.20 -1.98 2.06
N THR A 258 7.97 -2.85 1.41
CA THR A 258 8.86 -3.81 2.08
C THR A 258 10.02 -3.11 2.78
N PHE A 259 10.61 -2.09 2.15
CA PHE A 259 11.63 -1.26 2.77
C PHE A 259 11.08 -0.59 4.04
N VAL A 260 9.94 0.10 3.92
CA VAL A 260 9.24 0.73 5.05
C VAL A 260 8.91 -0.28 6.15
N GLN A 261 8.41 -1.46 5.79
CA GLN A 261 8.10 -2.52 6.75
C GLN A 261 9.36 -3.00 7.50
N ALA A 262 10.47 -3.16 6.80
CA ALA A 262 11.75 -3.57 7.39
C ALA A 262 12.35 -2.49 8.30
N LEU A 263 12.07 -1.21 8.03
CA LEU A 263 12.51 -0.09 8.88
C LEU A 263 11.87 -0.12 10.29
N GLY A 264 10.69 -0.75 10.42
CA GLY A 264 9.97 -0.88 11.68
C GLY A 264 9.70 0.49 12.30
N HIS A 265 10.34 0.81 13.42
CA HIS A 265 10.16 2.10 14.09
C HIS A 265 10.79 3.30 13.35
N LEU A 266 11.72 3.07 12.39
CA LEU A 266 12.19 4.13 11.49
C LEU A 266 11.19 4.42 10.37
N ALA A 267 10.08 3.68 10.27
CA ALA A 267 9.01 4.04 9.34
C ALA A 267 8.50 5.48 9.60
N GLY A 268 8.53 5.96 10.84
CA GLY A 268 8.20 7.34 11.18
C GLY A 268 9.21 8.39 10.71
N ASP A 269 10.41 7.97 10.29
CA ASP A 269 11.41 8.84 9.67
C ASP A 269 11.31 8.88 8.15
N VAL A 270 10.52 7.96 7.56
CA VAL A 270 10.18 7.95 6.15
C VAL A 270 9.14 9.05 5.90
N PRO A 271 9.33 9.91 4.90
CA PRO A 271 8.34 10.92 4.57
C PRO A 271 6.98 10.27 4.26
N SER A 272 5.92 10.87 4.78
CA SER A 272 4.54 10.36 4.70
C SER A 272 4.09 10.01 3.28
N VAL A 273 4.63 10.67 2.25
CA VAL A 273 4.30 10.38 0.85
C VAL A 273 4.65 8.94 0.46
N PHE A 274 5.75 8.38 0.97
CA PHE A 274 6.14 7.00 0.69
C PHE A 274 5.39 5.98 1.54
N LEU A 275 4.62 6.44 2.52
CA LEU A 275 3.75 5.63 3.38
C LEU A 275 2.30 5.59 2.90
N ALA A 276 1.94 6.41 1.90
CA ALA A 276 0.59 6.45 1.37
C ALA A 276 0.26 5.13 0.65
N ASP A 277 -0.92 4.56 0.93
CA ASP A 277 -1.38 3.31 0.33
C ASP A 277 -1.47 3.36 -1.19
N GLU A 278 -1.66 4.57 -1.73
CA GLU A 278 -1.72 4.89 -3.15
C GLU A 278 -0.33 4.94 -3.82
N VAL A 279 0.78 4.84 -3.07
CA VAL A 279 2.13 4.88 -3.64
C VAL A 279 2.71 3.48 -3.80
N ALA A 280 2.94 3.12 -5.06
CA ALA A 280 3.60 1.90 -5.47
C ALA A 280 4.97 2.17 -6.08
N GLY A 281 5.77 1.11 -6.23
CA GLY A 281 7.10 1.17 -6.82
C GLY A 281 8.23 0.53 -6.02
N VAL A 282 9.45 0.83 -6.45
CA VAL A 282 10.68 0.20 -5.97
C VAL A 282 11.77 1.23 -5.74
N ILE A 283 12.66 0.89 -4.82
CA ILE A 283 13.90 1.59 -4.55
C ILE A 283 15.07 0.67 -4.87
N ARG A 284 16.05 1.17 -5.63
CA ARG A 284 17.25 0.44 -6.02
C ARG A 284 18.47 1.15 -5.44
N VAL A 285 19.11 0.54 -4.44
CA VAL A 285 20.34 1.06 -3.82
C VAL A 285 21.28 -0.11 -3.53
N PRO A 286 22.57 -0.05 -3.90
CA PRO A 286 23.51 -1.16 -3.79
C PRO A 286 23.54 -1.87 -2.44
N TYR A 287 23.49 -1.12 -1.33
CA TYR A 287 23.63 -1.72 -0.01
C TYR A 287 22.40 -2.50 0.48
N LEU A 288 21.20 -2.19 -0.05
CA LEU A 288 19.97 -2.91 0.31
C LEU A 288 20.09 -4.40 0.01
N ARG A 289 20.94 -4.76 -0.96
CA ARG A 289 21.32 -6.13 -1.31
C ARG A 289 21.75 -6.95 -0.10
N ASP A 290 22.56 -6.37 0.79
CA ASP A 290 23.17 -7.10 1.91
C ASP A 290 22.12 -7.57 2.92
N TYR A 291 20.90 -7.02 2.83
CA TYR A 291 19.80 -7.26 3.75
C TYR A 291 18.59 -7.90 3.06
N VAL A 292 18.67 -8.36 1.82
CA VAL A 292 17.55 -9.09 1.23
C VAL A 292 17.50 -10.51 1.82
N ALA A 293 16.38 -10.86 2.46
CA ALA A 293 16.25 -12.17 3.09
C ALA A 293 16.42 -13.33 2.09
N GLU A 294 16.98 -14.46 2.52
CA GLU A 294 17.21 -15.64 1.63
C GLU A 294 15.92 -16.17 0.98
N ASN A 295 14.79 -16.11 1.71
CA ASN A 295 13.47 -16.47 1.19
C ASN A 295 12.85 -15.38 0.31
N ARG A 296 13.46 -14.20 0.29
CA ARG A 296 13.13 -13.05 -0.56
C ARG A 296 11.71 -12.54 -0.41
N ALA A 297 11.09 -12.88 0.71
CA ALA A 297 9.78 -12.37 1.10
C ALA A 297 9.87 -10.98 1.74
N GLY A 298 11.08 -10.44 1.92
CA GLY A 298 11.29 -9.15 2.53
C GLY A 298 12.75 -8.76 2.66
N VAL A 299 12.97 -7.67 3.39
CA VAL A 299 14.28 -7.20 3.82
C VAL A 299 14.48 -7.56 5.29
N GLU A 300 15.67 -8.06 5.60
CA GLU A 300 16.16 -8.41 6.92
C GLU A 300 16.09 -7.16 7.81
N PRO A 301 15.45 -7.26 9.00
CA PRO A 301 15.31 -6.14 9.91
C PRO A 301 16.62 -5.43 10.23
N GLU A 302 17.75 -6.13 10.21
CA GLU A 302 19.12 -5.66 10.47
C GLU A 302 19.57 -4.51 9.55
N ILE A 303 18.89 -4.29 8.42
CA ILE A 303 19.11 -3.11 7.53
C ILE A 303 19.09 -1.80 8.31
N VAL A 304 18.30 -1.80 9.37
CA VAL A 304 18.07 -0.68 10.24
C VAL A 304 19.29 -0.19 11.02
N ASP A 305 20.26 -1.07 11.25
CA ASP A 305 21.49 -0.78 11.99
C ASP A 305 22.61 -0.31 11.05
N ASP A 306 22.37 -0.33 9.74
CA ASP A 306 23.30 0.18 8.73
C ASP A 306 23.31 1.73 8.72
N PRO A 307 24.47 2.40 8.93
CA PRO A 307 24.57 3.86 8.85
C PRO A 307 24.13 4.45 7.49
N ARG A 308 24.15 3.64 6.42
CA ARG A 308 23.67 4.02 5.09
C ARG A 308 22.14 4.18 5.08
N THR A 309 21.41 3.54 5.99
CA THR A 309 19.96 3.69 6.11
C THR A 309 19.54 5.09 6.54
N ASP A 310 20.25 5.72 7.48
CA ASP A 310 19.98 7.11 7.85
C ASP A 310 20.24 8.06 6.66
N GLN A 311 21.29 7.81 5.86
CA GLN A 311 21.58 8.58 4.64
C GLN A 311 20.49 8.40 3.57
N LEU A 312 19.94 7.20 3.44
CA LEU A 312 18.84 6.92 2.53
C LEU A 312 17.56 7.64 2.96
N LEU A 313 17.24 7.63 4.26
CA LEU A 313 16.10 8.38 4.81
C LEU A 313 16.23 9.89 4.58
N MET A 314 17.43 10.46 4.73
CA MET A 314 17.70 11.86 4.39
C MET A 314 17.44 12.15 2.91
N LEU A 315 17.89 11.27 2.02
CA LEU A 315 17.63 11.41 0.58
C LEU A 315 16.13 11.33 0.28
N LEU A 316 15.39 10.40 0.93
CA LEU A 316 13.95 10.29 0.77
C LEU A 316 13.23 11.58 1.22
N ARG A 317 13.66 12.21 2.32
CA ARG A 317 13.15 13.52 2.76
C ARG A 317 13.39 14.60 1.71
N GLU A 318 14.59 14.64 1.13
CA GLU A 318 14.94 15.59 0.06
C GLU A 318 14.02 15.43 -1.17
N VAL A 319 13.74 14.20 -1.58
CA VAL A 319 12.98 13.93 -2.82
C VAL A 319 11.46 13.84 -2.60
N GLY A 320 11.00 13.68 -1.36
CA GLY A 320 9.60 13.54 -1.00
C GLY A 320 8.66 14.60 -1.61
N PRO A 321 9.01 15.90 -1.60
CA PRO A 321 8.18 16.93 -2.22
C PRO A 321 8.02 16.75 -3.75
N ALA A 322 9.05 16.28 -4.44
CA ALA A 322 8.98 16.02 -5.88
C ALA A 322 8.12 14.78 -6.19
N VAL A 323 8.22 13.74 -5.36
CA VAL A 323 7.38 12.54 -5.44
C VAL A 323 5.91 12.91 -5.23
N MET A 324 5.60 13.66 -4.17
CA MET A 324 4.24 14.09 -3.86
C MET A 324 3.61 14.89 -4.99
N ARG A 325 4.34 15.86 -5.57
CA ARG A 325 3.86 16.64 -6.72
C ARG A 325 3.63 15.78 -7.95
N ARG A 326 4.54 14.84 -8.23
CA ARG A 326 4.48 14.01 -9.43
C ARG A 326 3.40 12.94 -9.38
N LEU A 327 3.20 12.34 -8.20
CA LEU A 327 2.20 11.29 -7.99
C LEU A 327 0.82 11.83 -7.61
N GLY A 328 0.73 13.13 -7.29
CA GLY A 328 -0.54 13.77 -6.97
C GLY A 328 -1.11 13.42 -5.58
N ILE A 329 -0.32 12.80 -4.70
CA ILE A 329 -0.78 12.27 -3.40
C ILE A 329 -1.38 13.38 -2.51
N GLU A 330 -2.58 13.12 -2.00
CA GLU A 330 -3.33 14.00 -1.11
C GLU A 330 -3.41 13.36 0.29
N PHE A 331 -3.10 14.12 1.35
CA PHE A 331 -3.30 13.62 2.70
C PHE A 331 -4.71 13.98 3.15
N ARG A 332 -5.59 12.98 3.19
CA ARG A 332 -6.91 13.13 3.83
C ARG A 332 -6.71 13.14 5.34
N THR A 333 -7.12 14.20 6.01
CA THR A 333 -7.21 14.20 7.47
C THR A 333 -8.42 13.36 7.90
N THR A 334 -8.20 12.54 8.92
CA THR A 334 -9.22 11.82 9.66
C THR A 334 -10.33 12.77 10.09
N VAL A 335 -11.53 12.58 9.55
CA VAL A 335 -12.77 13.03 10.15
C VAL A 335 -13.38 11.84 10.86
N ASP A 336 -13.66 11.99 12.16
CA ASP A 336 -14.45 11.07 12.97
C ASP A 336 -15.87 10.93 12.37
N SER A 337 -15.99 10.05 11.38
CA SER A 337 -17.16 9.24 10.99
C SER A 337 -17.06 8.80 9.52
N GLN A 338 -16.17 7.85 9.22
CA GLN A 338 -16.11 7.24 7.89
C GLN A 338 -17.46 6.59 7.47
N GLN A 339 -18.25 6.12 8.44
CA GLN A 339 -19.58 5.54 8.19
C GLN A 339 -20.66 6.58 7.80
N ASP A 340 -20.64 7.76 8.43
CA ASP A 340 -21.64 8.81 8.15
C ASP A 340 -21.38 9.50 6.81
N GLN A 341 -20.10 9.70 6.47
CA GLN A 341 -19.67 10.36 5.26
C GLN A 341 -19.98 9.51 4.02
N GLY A 342 -19.73 8.19 4.09
CA GLY A 342 -20.06 7.27 2.99
C GLY A 342 -21.57 7.24 2.68
N ALA A 343 -22.43 7.32 3.69
CA ALA A 343 -23.88 7.32 3.48
C ALA A 343 -24.42 8.60 2.84
N ILE A 344 -23.85 9.78 3.14
CA ILE A 344 -24.26 11.02 2.46
C ILE A 344 -23.66 11.11 1.06
N GLU A 345 -22.42 10.63 0.86
CA GLU A 345 -21.77 10.57 -0.46
C GLU A 345 -22.54 9.66 -1.41
N GLU A 346 -22.97 8.47 -0.96
CA GLU A 346 -23.86 7.56 -1.69
C GLU A 346 -25.13 8.29 -2.18
N VAL A 347 -25.78 9.04 -1.28
CA VAL A 347 -27.01 9.76 -1.60
C VAL A 347 -26.75 10.95 -2.54
N VAL A 348 -25.64 11.65 -2.38
CA VAL A 348 -25.25 12.77 -3.25
C VAL A 348 -24.96 12.29 -4.67
N GLU A 349 -24.22 11.18 -4.81
CA GLU A 349 -23.96 10.55 -6.10
C GLU A 349 -25.24 10.11 -6.80
N GLU A 350 -26.16 9.47 -6.06
CA GLU A 350 -27.43 9.01 -6.60
C GLU A 350 -28.29 10.16 -7.12
N PHE A 351 -28.44 11.24 -6.33
CA PHE A 351 -29.21 12.40 -6.73
C PHE A 351 -28.56 13.12 -7.92
N ASN A 352 -27.23 13.31 -7.92
CA ASN A 352 -26.53 13.95 -9.03
C ASN A 352 -26.65 13.13 -10.32
N ARG A 353 -26.52 11.80 -10.25
CA ARG A 353 -26.74 10.92 -11.41
C ARG A 353 -28.15 11.04 -11.97
N LYS A 354 -29.15 11.24 -11.11
CA LYS A 354 -30.57 11.31 -11.48
C LYS A 354 -31.01 12.68 -12.00
N PHE A 355 -30.56 13.75 -11.35
CA PHE A 355 -31.03 15.12 -11.59
C PHE A 355 -30.01 16.02 -12.30
N ASN A 356 -28.77 15.55 -12.46
CA ASN A 356 -27.72 16.19 -13.25
C ASN A 356 -26.92 15.17 -14.09
N PRO A 357 -27.60 14.38 -14.95
CA PRO A 357 -26.96 13.31 -15.72
C PRO A 357 -25.88 13.82 -16.70
N ASP A 358 -25.99 15.08 -17.12
CA ASP A 358 -25.04 15.73 -18.04
C ASP A 358 -23.83 16.34 -17.32
N GLY A 359 -23.73 16.17 -16.00
CA GLY A 359 -22.59 16.63 -15.20
C GLY A 359 -22.40 18.15 -15.24
N VAL A 360 -23.49 18.92 -15.33
CA VAL A 360 -23.45 20.39 -15.37
C VAL A 360 -22.71 20.88 -14.12
N PRO A 361 -21.56 21.57 -14.27
CA PRO A 361 -20.81 22.05 -13.14
C PRO A 361 -21.60 23.15 -12.42
N PRO A 362 -21.45 23.30 -11.08
CA PRO A 362 -22.11 24.38 -10.38
C PRO A 362 -21.67 25.75 -10.97
N PRO A 363 -22.51 26.81 -10.87
CA PRO A 363 -22.26 28.09 -11.55
C PRO A 363 -20.91 28.76 -11.24
N TRP A 364 -20.26 28.37 -10.13
CA TRP A 364 -18.97 28.88 -9.66
C TRP A 364 -17.77 27.98 -10.00
N ALA A 365 -17.97 26.79 -10.58
CA ALA A 365 -16.87 25.88 -10.88
C ALA A 365 -16.10 26.34 -12.14
N PRO A 366 -14.75 26.39 -12.10
CA PRO A 366 -13.94 26.57 -13.30
C PRO A 366 -14.13 25.37 -14.26
N PRO A 367 -13.95 25.55 -15.59
CA PRO A 367 -14.15 24.48 -16.56
C PRO A 367 -13.26 23.29 -16.22
N PRO A 368 -13.80 22.05 -16.24
CA PRO A 368 -13.03 20.87 -15.88
C PRO A 368 -11.89 20.65 -16.89
N PRO A 369 -10.70 20.18 -16.45
CA PRO A 369 -9.77 19.53 -17.35
C PRO A 369 -10.39 18.23 -17.90
N PRO A 370 -9.97 17.73 -19.07
CA PRO A 370 -10.57 16.54 -19.67
C PRO A 370 -10.38 15.34 -18.74
N GLY A 371 -11.48 14.68 -18.38
CA GLY A 371 -11.53 13.61 -17.40
C GLY A 371 -11.36 12.21 -17.98
N ASP A 372 -11.29 11.24 -17.08
CA ASP A 372 -11.74 9.87 -17.30
C ASP A 372 -12.37 9.34 -16.00
N ASP A 373 -13.48 8.61 -16.17
CA ASP A 373 -14.40 8.11 -15.15
C ASP A 373 -13.91 6.82 -14.47
N GLU A 374 -14.11 6.69 -13.16
CA GLU A 374 -13.86 5.47 -12.36
C GLU A 374 -15.17 4.78 -11.94
N GLU A 375 -15.23 3.44 -12.07
CA GLU A 375 -16.18 2.56 -11.38
C GLU A 375 -15.44 1.69 -10.34
N GLY A 376 -15.99 1.62 -9.12
CA GLY A 376 -15.33 1.16 -7.90
C GLY A 376 -15.54 -0.31 -7.47
N ILE A 377 -14.84 -0.67 -6.39
CA ILE A 377 -14.96 -1.85 -5.49
C ILE A 377 -14.39 -1.36 -4.14
N GLY A 378 -14.86 -1.62 -2.92
CA GLY A 378 -15.63 -2.70 -2.29
C GLY A 378 -14.87 -3.08 -1.00
N ASP A 379 -15.55 -2.92 0.14
CA ASP A 379 -15.00 -2.78 1.50
C ASP A 379 -14.60 -4.11 2.19
N GLY A 380 -13.71 -4.04 3.19
CA GLY A 380 -13.22 -5.20 3.95
C GLY A 380 -12.56 -4.81 5.28
N ASP A 381 -13.38 -4.61 6.32
CA ASP A 381 -12.96 -4.39 7.71
C ASP A 381 -12.91 -5.71 8.51
N THR A 382 -11.87 -5.88 9.34
CA THR A 382 -11.90 -6.74 10.55
C THR A 382 -10.79 -6.29 11.53
N THR A 383 -11.11 -5.46 12.52
CA THR A 383 -10.21 -5.16 13.65
C THR A 383 -10.47 -6.08 14.84
N GLU A 384 -9.58 -7.05 15.08
CA GLU A 384 -9.55 -7.88 16.29
C GLU A 384 -9.16 -7.06 17.54
N LYS A 385 -9.90 -7.23 18.64
CA LYS A 385 -9.62 -6.60 19.93
C LYS A 385 -8.41 -7.26 20.62
N GLN A 386 -7.27 -6.57 20.65
CA GLN A 386 -6.04 -7.04 21.31
C GLN A 386 -6.16 -7.10 22.85
N VAL A 387 -5.67 -8.20 23.45
CA VAL A 387 -5.72 -8.51 24.90
C VAL A 387 -4.64 -7.79 25.72
N LEU A 388 -3.47 -7.53 25.14
CA LEU A 388 -2.32 -6.88 25.78
C LEU A 388 -1.78 -5.75 24.90
N LEU A 389 -1.63 -4.56 25.46
CA LEU A 389 -1.09 -3.37 24.77
C LEU A 389 0.15 -2.86 25.49
N LEU A 390 1.16 -2.50 24.72
CA LEU A 390 2.39 -1.85 25.22
C LEU A 390 2.48 -0.42 24.73
N SER A 391 2.96 0.46 25.59
CA SER A 391 3.24 1.85 25.31
C SER A 391 4.67 2.17 25.72
N SER A 392 5.45 2.73 24.80
CA SER A 392 6.79 3.27 25.06
C SER A 392 6.96 4.57 24.27
N PRO A 393 7.89 5.46 24.68
CA PRO A 393 8.36 6.53 23.81
C PRO A 393 8.89 5.96 22.49
N SER A 394 8.78 6.71 21.39
CA SER A 394 9.36 6.31 20.11
C SER A 394 10.89 6.48 20.07
N GLU A 395 11.41 7.49 20.78
CA GLU A 395 12.84 7.82 20.87
C GLU A 395 13.22 8.22 22.30
N VAL A 396 14.41 7.83 22.74
CA VAL A 396 15.03 8.17 24.03
C VAL A 396 16.50 8.51 23.81
N GLU A 397 17.05 9.41 24.60
CA GLU A 397 18.47 9.76 24.51
C GLU A 397 19.35 8.84 25.33
N LEU A 398 20.60 8.70 24.90
CA LEU A 398 21.62 7.99 25.66
C LEU A 398 21.73 8.56 27.09
N GLY A 399 21.49 7.72 28.09
CA GLY A 399 21.50 8.09 29.51
C GLY A 399 20.14 8.50 30.09
N GLU A 400 19.12 8.71 29.25
CA GLU A 400 17.76 9.07 29.65
C GLU A 400 17.03 7.90 30.34
N ALA A 401 16.26 8.20 31.39
CA ALA A 401 15.36 7.25 32.03
C ALA A 401 13.95 7.39 31.47
N PHE A 402 13.30 6.28 31.14
CA PHE A 402 11.97 6.25 30.54
C PHE A 402 11.17 5.02 31.00
N GLU A 403 9.87 5.01 30.70
CA GLU A 403 8.96 3.94 31.10
C GLU A 403 8.34 3.22 29.89
N VAL A 404 8.21 1.91 30.02
CA VAL A 404 7.40 1.06 29.15
C VAL A 404 6.21 0.55 29.96
N ILE A 405 5.00 0.80 29.46
CA ILE A 405 3.75 0.54 30.18
C ILE A 405 2.96 -0.56 29.45
N ALA A 406 2.58 -1.59 30.18
CA ALA A 406 1.63 -2.60 29.74
C ALA A 406 0.20 -2.28 30.20
N ARG A 407 -0.76 -2.50 29.31
CA ARG A 407 -2.20 -2.44 29.59
C ARG A 407 -2.80 -3.79 29.26
N ILE A 408 -3.23 -4.50 30.30
CA ILE A 408 -3.95 -5.78 30.20
C ILE A 408 -5.43 -5.45 30.08
N ARG A 409 -6.07 -5.87 28.97
CA ARG A 409 -7.49 -5.57 28.69
C ARG A 409 -8.44 -6.73 28.96
N SER A 410 -7.92 -7.93 29.25
CA SER A 410 -8.71 -9.07 29.70
C SER A 410 -8.75 -9.15 31.23
N GLN A 411 -9.88 -9.61 31.77
CA GLN A 411 -10.05 -9.90 33.19
C GLN A 411 -9.40 -11.23 33.61
N ASP A 412 -8.99 -12.06 32.65
CA ASP A 412 -8.40 -13.38 32.88
C ASP A 412 -6.93 -13.32 33.31
N TYR A 413 -6.30 -12.14 33.22
CA TYR A 413 -4.88 -11.94 33.52
C TYR A 413 -4.69 -10.80 34.51
N SER A 414 -3.72 -10.97 35.39
CA SER A 414 -3.28 -9.97 36.36
C SER A 414 -1.91 -9.39 35.97
N PRO A 415 -1.52 -8.24 36.53
CA PRO A 415 -0.16 -7.70 36.38
C PRO A 415 0.95 -8.66 36.83
N GLU A 416 0.65 -9.63 37.69
CA GLU A 416 1.61 -10.62 38.21
C GLU A 416 1.92 -11.71 37.17
N ASP A 417 1.02 -11.91 36.20
CA ASP A 417 1.19 -12.86 35.09
C ASP A 417 2.11 -12.31 33.98
N LEU A 418 2.50 -11.04 34.08
CA LEU A 418 3.26 -10.33 33.06
C LEU A 418 4.77 -10.57 33.22
N VAL A 419 5.37 -11.21 32.21
CA VAL A 419 6.82 -11.43 32.14
C VAL A 419 7.44 -10.45 31.14
N TRP A 420 8.38 -9.65 31.63
CA TRP A 420 9.16 -8.71 30.80
C TRP A 420 10.44 -9.34 30.27
N THR A 421 10.81 -9.01 29.03
CA THR A 421 12.10 -9.38 28.44
C THR A 421 12.78 -8.14 27.87
N THR A 422 14.00 -7.87 28.33
CA THR A 422 14.77 -6.64 28.04
C THR A 422 16.14 -6.91 27.41
N GLU A 423 16.40 -8.12 26.92
CA GLU A 423 17.68 -8.53 26.33
C GLU A 423 18.17 -7.61 25.20
N TYR A 424 17.24 -6.94 24.51
CA TYR A 424 17.50 -6.03 23.40
C TYR A 424 16.99 -4.61 23.70
N ALA A 425 16.94 -4.22 24.97
CA ALA A 425 16.42 -2.92 25.37
C ALA A 425 17.43 -1.79 25.12
N ASN A 426 18.71 -2.08 24.85
CA ASN A 426 19.80 -1.08 24.86
C ASN A 426 19.72 -0.13 26.06
N ALA A 427 19.21 -0.66 27.16
CA ALA A 427 18.83 0.07 28.35
C ALA A 427 18.95 -0.86 29.55
N GLU A 428 19.43 -0.32 30.66
CA GLU A 428 19.47 -1.02 31.93
C GLU A 428 18.12 -0.89 32.66
N LEU A 429 17.72 -1.96 33.35
CA LEU A 429 16.53 -1.94 34.19
C LEU A 429 16.79 -1.10 35.44
N ILE A 430 16.03 -0.02 35.61
CA ILE A 430 16.05 0.77 36.85
C ILE A 430 15.10 0.12 37.87
N ARG A 431 13.85 -0.12 37.46
CA ARG A 431 12.79 -0.61 38.33
C ARG A 431 11.68 -1.30 37.54
N GLN A 432 11.09 -2.34 38.10
CA GLN A 432 9.85 -2.95 37.60
C GLN A 432 8.76 -2.85 38.68
N VAL A 433 7.59 -2.33 38.32
CA VAL A 433 6.43 -2.22 39.21
C VAL A 433 5.18 -2.65 38.46
N GLY A 434 4.75 -3.91 38.68
CA GLY A 434 3.57 -4.46 38.02
C GLY A 434 3.64 -4.33 36.49
N THR A 435 2.75 -3.54 35.92
CA THR A 435 2.68 -3.30 34.46
C THR A 435 3.60 -2.18 33.96
N VAL A 436 4.48 -1.62 34.79
CA VAL A 436 5.41 -0.56 34.40
C VAL A 436 6.85 -1.05 34.52
N LEU A 437 7.60 -0.86 33.44
CA LEU A 437 9.02 -1.16 33.34
C LEU A 437 9.81 0.14 33.14
N GLN A 438 10.60 0.53 34.13
CA GLN A 438 11.42 1.74 34.10
C GLN A 438 12.85 1.39 33.70
N LEU A 439 13.32 1.98 32.60
CA LEU A 439 14.59 1.67 31.96
C LEU A 439 15.46 2.93 31.85
N ARG A 440 16.78 2.78 31.80
CA ARG A 440 17.73 3.85 31.44
C ARG A 440 18.48 3.45 30.18
N ALA A 441 18.41 4.27 29.15
CA ALA A 441 19.11 4.04 27.90
C ALA A 441 20.64 4.02 28.09
N THR A 442 21.31 2.95 27.64
CA THR A 442 22.76 2.74 27.84
C THR A 442 23.54 2.66 26.55
N GLU A 443 22.88 2.35 25.43
CA GLU A 443 23.56 2.16 24.15
C GLU A 443 22.75 2.76 23.01
N VAL A 444 23.39 3.57 22.18
CA VAL A 444 22.77 4.17 20.99
C VAL A 444 22.43 3.06 20.01
N GLY A 445 21.18 3.04 19.57
CA GLY A 445 20.71 2.02 18.66
C GLY A 445 19.27 1.65 18.95
N LYS A 446 18.84 0.61 18.27
CA LYS A 446 17.45 0.20 18.26
C LYS A 446 17.17 -0.73 19.42
N ALA A 447 16.06 -0.48 20.11
CA ALA A 447 15.72 -1.16 21.32
C ALA A 447 14.31 -1.75 21.27
N ARG A 448 14.10 -2.85 21.98
CA ARG A 448 12.78 -3.46 22.15
C ARG A 448 12.60 -4.00 23.56
N VAL A 449 11.34 -3.99 23.97
CA VAL A 449 10.88 -4.61 25.21
C VAL A 449 9.71 -5.52 24.85
N ILE A 450 9.75 -6.74 25.37
CA ILE A 450 8.70 -7.73 25.18
C ILE A 450 7.98 -7.91 26.51
N ALA A 451 6.66 -7.98 26.46
CA ALA A 451 5.83 -8.37 27.60
C ALA A 451 4.98 -9.58 27.21
N THR A 452 4.98 -10.58 28.07
CA THR A 452 4.35 -11.89 27.83
C THR A 452 3.31 -12.16 28.90
N LEU A 453 2.12 -12.57 28.47
CA LEU A 453 1.11 -13.26 29.27
C LEU A 453 0.96 -14.70 28.74
N PRO A 454 0.38 -15.64 29.51
CA PRO A 454 0.11 -16.98 29.02
C PRO A 454 -0.71 -16.97 27.72
N GLY A 455 -0.08 -17.35 26.60
CA GLY A 455 -0.70 -17.40 25.27
C GLY A 455 -0.70 -16.09 24.48
N VAL A 456 -0.17 -14.98 25.03
CA VAL A 456 -0.15 -13.66 24.38
C VAL A 456 1.22 -13.00 24.56
N HIS A 457 1.87 -12.64 23.46
CA HIS A 457 3.14 -11.92 23.48
C HIS A 457 2.98 -10.58 22.77
N GLN A 458 3.32 -9.49 23.45
CA GLN A 458 3.34 -8.16 22.87
C GLN A 458 4.76 -7.60 22.93
N LYS A 459 5.15 -6.87 21.89
CA LYS A 459 6.45 -6.18 21.83
C LYS A 459 6.26 -4.72 21.51
N THR A 460 7.09 -3.87 22.11
CA THR A 460 7.22 -2.46 21.74
C THR A 460 8.66 -2.14 21.38
N HIS A 461 8.84 -1.19 20.48
CA HIS A 461 10.15 -0.78 19.99
C HIS A 461 10.35 0.71 20.26
N TYR A 462 11.59 1.11 20.49
CA TYR A 462 12.02 2.50 20.63
C TYR A 462 13.47 2.62 20.14
N ARG A 463 13.94 3.84 19.87
CA ARG A 463 15.33 4.10 19.49
C ARG A 463 16.04 4.86 20.60
N VAL A 464 17.20 4.36 21.02
CA VAL A 464 18.16 5.16 21.79
C VAL A 464 18.99 5.97 20.80
N VAL A 465 18.89 7.28 20.85
CA VAL A 465 19.66 8.19 19.99
C VAL A 465 20.70 8.95 20.82
N ARG A 466 21.73 9.49 20.16
CA ARG A 466 22.67 10.39 20.86
C ARG A 466 21.99 11.69 21.26
N GLU A 467 21.14 12.20 20.38
CA GLU A 467 20.41 13.44 20.54
C GLU A 467 19.12 13.35 19.71
N ARG A 468 17.98 13.66 20.33
CA ARG A 468 16.68 13.74 19.64
C ARG A 468 16.57 15.09 18.94
N SER A 469 16.09 15.10 17.70
CA SER A 469 15.73 16.34 17.01
C SER A 469 14.23 16.62 17.15
N PHE A 470 13.90 17.89 17.30
CA PHE A 470 12.54 18.39 17.28
C PHE A 470 12.01 18.40 15.84
N ARG A 471 10.81 17.84 15.57
CA ARG A 471 10.25 17.71 14.21
C ARG A 471 8.73 17.83 14.18
N LEU A 472 8.17 18.25 13.03
CA LEU A 472 6.72 18.32 12.78
C LEU A 472 6.23 17.17 11.89
N SER A 473 4.98 16.74 12.08
CA SER A 473 4.30 15.76 11.24
C SER A 473 2.89 16.24 10.89
N PRO A 474 2.49 16.25 9.60
CA PRO A 474 3.34 15.93 8.44
C PRO A 474 4.42 16.99 8.22
N GLU A 475 5.62 16.60 7.75
CA GLU A 475 6.69 17.55 7.38
C GLU A 475 6.39 18.23 6.03
N PHE A 476 5.74 17.51 5.12
CA PHE A 476 5.23 18.00 3.84
C PHE A 476 3.86 17.40 3.56
N GLY A 477 2.93 18.15 2.96
CA GLY A 477 1.62 17.60 2.61
C GLY A 477 0.84 18.41 1.58
N ARG A 478 -0.14 17.79 0.92
CA ARG A 478 -1.22 18.49 0.22
C ARG A 478 -2.49 18.33 1.05
N VAL A 479 -3.16 19.44 1.36
CA VAL A 479 -4.37 19.46 2.19
C VAL A 479 -5.47 20.24 1.48
N LYS A 480 -6.71 19.82 1.64
CA LYS A 480 -7.86 20.51 1.03
C LYS A 480 -8.14 21.80 1.77
N ALA A 481 -8.38 22.88 1.03
CA ALA A 481 -8.90 24.11 1.62
C ALA A 481 -10.25 23.84 2.33
N GLY A 482 -10.65 24.63 3.30
CA GLY A 482 -11.91 24.40 4.03
C GLY A 482 -11.95 23.20 4.99
N GLU A 483 -10.90 22.38 5.06
CA GLU A 483 -10.77 21.28 6.02
C GLU A 483 -9.76 21.63 7.14
N ASN A 484 -9.92 20.98 8.30
CA ASN A 484 -8.95 21.07 9.39
C ASN A 484 -7.83 20.05 9.17
N THR A 485 -6.60 20.52 9.23
CA THR A 485 -5.37 19.70 9.21
C THR A 485 -4.75 19.70 10.61
N LEU A 486 -4.38 18.54 11.14
CA LEU A 486 -3.63 18.44 12.38
C LEU A 486 -2.13 18.33 12.09
N VAL A 487 -1.34 19.20 12.70
CA VAL A 487 0.13 19.13 12.71
C VAL A 487 0.62 18.80 14.11
N PHE A 488 1.42 17.76 14.25
CA PHE A 488 1.96 17.28 15.52
C PHE A 488 3.44 17.62 15.66
N ALA A 489 3.83 18.05 16.85
CA ALA A 489 5.21 18.27 17.23
C ALA A 489 5.75 17.04 17.98
N HIS A 490 6.73 16.38 17.40
CA HIS A 490 7.43 15.23 17.99
C HIS A 490 8.67 15.69 18.76
N ASN A 491 9.01 14.96 19.83
CA ASN A 491 10.13 15.27 20.72
C ASN A 491 10.06 16.70 21.33
N ALA A 492 8.85 17.17 21.66
CA ALA A 492 8.62 18.48 22.27
C ALA A 492 9.27 18.64 23.67
N ASP A 493 9.68 17.55 24.30
CA ASP A 493 10.47 17.53 25.53
C ASP A 493 11.89 18.09 25.36
N LYS A 494 12.38 18.24 24.12
CA LYS A 494 13.63 18.95 23.78
C LYS A 494 13.55 20.47 24.03
N LEU A 495 12.34 20.99 24.15
CA LEU A 495 12.11 22.42 24.27
C LEU A 495 12.34 22.84 25.72
N THR A 496 13.11 23.91 25.88
CA THR A 496 13.39 24.54 27.17
C THR A 496 12.28 25.51 27.58
N GLY A 497 11.48 25.98 26.61
CA GLY A 497 10.29 26.80 26.76
C GLY A 497 9.05 26.17 26.11
N GLU A 498 7.96 26.94 26.09
CA GLU A 498 6.73 26.54 25.40
C GLU A 498 6.90 26.61 23.88
N LEU A 499 6.06 25.87 23.15
CA LEU A 499 5.97 25.91 21.70
C LEU A 499 5.33 27.22 21.23
N ARG A 500 6.08 28.00 20.46
CA ARG A 500 5.50 29.07 19.64
C ARG A 500 5.22 28.52 18.26
N TRP A 501 3.97 28.60 17.86
CA TRP A 501 3.51 28.22 16.53
C TRP A 501 3.39 29.46 15.67
N GLU A 502 3.94 29.40 14.47
CA GLU A 502 3.92 30.47 13.47
C GLU A 502 3.36 29.91 12.17
N LEU A 503 2.54 30.73 11.49
CA LEU A 503 1.97 30.44 10.19
C LEU A 503 2.52 31.45 9.19
N GLU A 504 3.12 30.95 8.13
CA GLU A 504 3.48 31.72 6.94
C GLU A 504 2.61 31.22 5.77
N GLY A 505 1.71 32.07 5.27
CA GLY A 505 0.71 31.71 4.27
C GLY A 505 -0.71 32.09 4.71
N VAL A 506 -1.73 31.67 3.95
CA VAL A 506 -3.13 31.96 4.24
C VAL A 506 -3.76 30.87 5.10
N GLY A 507 -4.52 31.26 6.13
CA GLY A 507 -5.23 30.33 7.00
C GLY A 507 -5.28 30.81 8.44
N GLU A 508 -5.82 29.96 9.30
CA GLU A 508 -5.83 30.10 10.74
C GLU A 508 -5.12 28.91 11.37
N LEU A 509 -4.24 29.19 12.32
CA LEU A 509 -3.58 28.17 13.12
C LEU A 509 -4.09 28.28 14.55
N GLN A 510 -4.60 27.19 15.08
CA GLN A 510 -5.07 27.05 16.47
C GLN A 510 -4.11 26.12 17.22
N PRO A 511 -3.17 26.69 18.00
CA PRO A 511 -2.24 25.90 18.81
C PRO A 511 -2.96 25.16 19.94
N GLU A 512 -2.60 23.89 20.14
CA GLU A 512 -3.08 23.04 21.23
C GLU A 512 -1.90 22.30 21.87
N GLY A 513 -1.00 23.04 22.52
CA GLY A 513 0.19 22.47 23.16
C GLY A 513 1.18 21.92 22.13
N ASN A 514 1.35 20.59 22.10
CA ASN A 514 2.26 19.88 21.18
C ASN A 514 1.65 19.57 19.82
N ARG A 515 0.47 20.10 19.51
CA ARG A 515 -0.14 20.03 18.18
C ARG A 515 -0.73 21.38 17.81
N ALA A 516 -0.97 21.59 16.52
CA ALA A 516 -1.71 22.73 16.03
C ALA A 516 -2.76 22.26 15.01
N ARG A 517 -3.97 22.80 15.12
CA ARG A 517 -4.98 22.67 14.07
C ARG A 517 -4.80 23.81 13.10
N TYR A 518 -4.57 23.46 11.85
CA TYR A 518 -4.48 24.39 10.75
C TYR A 518 -5.77 24.33 9.94
N PHE A 519 -6.37 25.49 9.68
CA PHE A 519 -7.54 25.65 8.82
C PHE A 519 -7.20 26.61 7.69
N ALA A 520 -7.40 26.21 6.45
CA ALA A 520 -7.28 27.11 5.31
C ALA A 520 -8.66 27.54 4.83
N PRO A 521 -8.92 28.83 4.52
CA PRO A 521 -10.19 29.22 3.93
C PRO A 521 -10.32 28.62 2.52
N PRO A 522 -11.54 28.27 2.06
CA PRO A 522 -11.78 27.73 0.72
C PRO A 522 -11.23 28.58 -0.45
N SER A 523 -11.00 29.88 -0.21
CA SER A 523 -10.47 30.82 -1.20
C SER A 523 -8.95 30.77 -1.41
N ALA A 524 -8.18 30.03 -0.60
CA ALA A 524 -6.71 30.05 -0.58
C ALA A 524 -6.06 29.02 -1.55
N LEU A 525 -6.61 28.87 -2.75
CA LEU A 525 -6.25 27.77 -3.64
C LEU A 525 -4.83 27.90 -4.21
N GLY A 526 -4.07 26.79 -4.22
CA GLY A 526 -2.75 26.73 -4.84
C GLY A 526 -1.63 27.41 -4.05
N GLU A 527 -1.93 27.95 -2.87
CA GLU A 527 -0.92 28.57 -2.02
C GLU A 527 -0.08 27.53 -1.26
N GLN A 528 1.18 27.88 -1.04
CA GLN A 528 2.06 27.16 -0.13
C GLN A 528 1.94 27.79 1.26
N VAL A 529 1.84 26.93 2.26
CA VAL A 529 1.70 27.30 3.65
C VAL A 529 2.79 26.62 4.44
N ILE A 530 3.48 27.38 5.26
CA ILE A 530 4.54 26.89 6.14
C ILE A 530 4.08 27.09 7.57
N ILE A 531 3.98 25.99 8.30
CA ILE A 531 3.72 26.01 9.74
C ILE A 531 5.05 25.76 10.42
N ARG A 532 5.54 26.75 11.17
CA ARG A 532 6.77 26.65 11.95
C ARG A 532 6.42 26.51 13.43
N ALA A 533 7.14 25.61 14.11
CA ALA A 533 7.14 25.51 15.55
C ALA A 533 8.54 25.84 16.08
N THR A 534 8.62 26.68 17.11
CA THR A 534 9.89 27.17 17.67
C THR A 534 9.85 27.13 19.19
N ASP A 535 10.98 26.77 19.82
CA ASP A 535 11.14 26.92 21.27
C ASP A 535 11.20 28.42 21.65
N THR A 536 10.27 28.86 22.50
CA THR A 536 10.23 30.25 22.99
C THR A 536 11.49 30.69 23.73
N ARG A 537 12.22 29.76 24.36
CA ARG A 537 13.44 30.06 25.13
C ARG A 537 14.73 29.75 24.37
N ASN A 538 14.66 28.97 23.30
CA ASN A 538 15.78 28.70 22.41
C ASN A 538 15.36 28.77 20.93
N PRO A 539 15.34 29.96 20.33
CA PRO A 539 14.89 30.14 18.94
C PRO A 539 15.67 29.35 17.89
N GLU A 540 16.86 28.83 18.23
CA GLU A 540 17.64 27.96 17.33
C GLU A 540 17.03 26.55 17.19
N VAL A 541 16.16 26.13 18.11
CA VAL A 541 15.42 24.86 18.04
C VAL A 541 14.05 25.10 17.43
N TRP A 542 13.89 24.71 16.16
CA TRP A 542 12.66 24.86 15.40
C TRP A 542 12.45 23.72 14.40
N ALA A 543 11.21 23.56 13.94
CA ALA A 543 10.84 22.62 12.89
C ALA A 543 9.70 23.21 12.04
N GLU A 544 9.60 22.76 10.79
CA GLU A 544 8.62 23.24 9.81
C GLU A 544 7.78 22.12 9.22
N SER A 545 6.57 22.48 8.82
CA SER A 545 5.64 21.68 8.05
C SER A 545 5.22 22.49 6.82
N HIS A 546 5.47 21.97 5.62
CA HIS A 546 5.15 22.65 4.36
C HIS A 546 3.93 22.02 3.70
N LEU A 547 2.82 22.75 3.70
CA LEU A 547 1.54 22.32 3.16
C LEU A 547 1.24 23.02 1.83
N THR A 548 0.68 22.30 0.87
CA THR A 548 0.14 22.86 -0.39
C THR A 548 -1.37 22.76 -0.36
N LEU A 549 -2.05 23.89 -0.57
CA LEU A 549 -3.51 23.95 -0.52
C LEU A 549 -4.16 23.51 -1.83
N LEU A 550 -5.05 22.54 -1.73
CA LEU A 550 -5.83 22.02 -2.85
C LEU A 550 -7.23 22.65 -2.92
N PRO A 551 -7.82 22.73 -4.13
CA PRO A 551 -9.23 23.06 -4.33
C PRO A 551 -10.13 22.21 -3.43
N PHE A 552 -10.95 22.88 -2.64
CA PHE A 552 -12.08 22.26 -1.98
C PHE A 552 -13.33 22.58 -2.76
N HIS A 553 -13.86 21.57 -3.43
CA HIS A 553 -15.19 21.63 -3.97
C HIS A 553 -16.14 21.32 -2.82
N ARG A 554 -16.93 22.33 -2.41
CA ARG A 554 -18.07 22.07 -1.53
C ARG A 554 -18.95 21.03 -2.22
N PRO A 555 -19.27 19.91 -1.56
CA PRO A 555 -20.05 18.88 -2.21
C PRO A 555 -21.46 19.43 -2.45
N VAL A 556 -21.91 19.30 -3.70
CA VAL A 556 -23.18 19.82 -4.19
C VAL A 556 -24.13 18.68 -4.52
N ILE A 557 -25.41 18.90 -4.26
CA ILE A 557 -26.48 18.01 -4.68
C ILE A 557 -27.42 18.76 -5.62
N TRP A 558 -27.72 18.15 -6.76
CA TRP A 558 -28.67 18.65 -7.74
C TRP A 558 -30.03 18.00 -7.54
N ILE A 559 -31.08 18.81 -7.56
CA ILE A 559 -32.47 18.33 -7.48
C ILE A 559 -33.30 19.19 -8.44
N GLU A 560 -33.86 18.57 -9.48
CA GLU A 560 -34.75 19.22 -10.48
C GLU A 560 -34.21 20.57 -11.01
N GLY A 561 -32.92 20.61 -11.38
CA GLY A 561 -32.27 21.80 -11.96
C GLY A 561 -31.82 22.86 -10.93
N GLN A 562 -32.04 22.63 -9.64
CA GLN A 562 -31.54 23.48 -8.56
C GLN A 562 -30.28 22.88 -7.92
N CYS A 563 -29.31 23.75 -7.60
CA CYS A 563 -28.04 23.35 -6.97
C CYS A 563 -28.06 23.68 -5.48
N PHE A 564 -27.79 22.67 -4.63
CA PHE A 564 -27.68 22.84 -3.19
C PHE A 564 -26.26 22.53 -2.72
N GLU A 565 -25.60 23.52 -2.13
CA GLU A 565 -24.38 23.29 -1.35
C GLU A 565 -24.77 22.70 0.00
N TYR A 566 -24.20 21.55 0.38
CA TYR A 566 -24.46 20.99 1.69
C TYR A 566 -23.32 21.16 2.68
N GLU A 567 -23.70 21.28 3.95
CA GLU A 567 -22.78 21.36 5.08
C GLU A 567 -23.31 20.64 6.31
N TRP A 568 -22.39 20.30 7.20
CA TRP A 568 -22.73 19.76 8.50
C TRP A 568 -23.06 20.88 9.48
N ALA A 569 -24.23 20.78 10.14
CA ALA A 569 -24.63 21.73 11.17
C ALA A 569 -24.26 21.19 12.56
N GLU A 570 -23.21 21.75 13.18
CA GLU A 570 -22.86 21.51 14.59
C GLU A 570 -23.56 22.55 15.48
N ARG A 571 -24.79 22.27 15.92
CA ARG A 571 -25.44 23.12 16.94
C ARG A 571 -25.17 22.59 18.35
N SER A 572 -24.89 23.50 19.26
CA SER A 572 -24.71 23.26 20.70
C SER A 572 -25.97 22.66 21.33
N GLN A 573 -25.78 21.78 22.33
CA GLN A 573 -26.76 20.88 22.94
C GLN A 573 -28.06 21.52 23.51
N GLY A 574 -28.21 22.85 23.51
CA GLY A 574 -29.35 23.56 24.10
C GLY A 574 -30.66 23.52 23.31
N ASP A 575 -30.61 23.34 21.99
CA ASP A 575 -31.78 23.37 21.08
C ASP A 575 -32.10 22.00 20.44
N ALA A 576 -31.39 20.95 20.87
CA ALA A 576 -31.21 19.69 20.14
C ALA A 576 -32.44 18.75 20.11
N GLN A 577 -33.54 19.07 20.81
CA GLN A 577 -34.71 18.18 20.87
C GLN A 577 -35.78 18.44 19.79
N LEU A 578 -35.66 19.51 18.97
CA LEU A 578 -36.73 19.91 18.04
C LEU A 578 -36.29 20.28 16.62
N THR A 579 -35.03 20.05 16.21
CA THR A 579 -34.56 20.45 14.88
C THR A 579 -34.55 19.30 13.86
N ARG A 580 -35.05 19.59 12.65
CA ARG A 580 -35.09 18.66 11.50
C ARG A 580 -33.69 18.14 11.14
N THR A 581 -33.61 16.93 10.60
CA THR A 581 -32.35 16.33 10.13
C THR A 581 -31.77 17.09 8.93
N ILE A 582 -32.60 17.39 7.93
CA ILE A 582 -32.21 18.17 6.76
C ILE A 582 -32.96 19.49 6.79
N ARG A 583 -32.26 20.59 6.46
CA ARG A 583 -32.88 21.89 6.25
C ARG A 583 -32.32 22.56 5.00
N MET A 584 -33.19 22.79 4.03
CA MET A 584 -32.86 23.55 2.82
C MET A 584 -33.27 25.03 2.96
N ARG A 585 -32.46 25.96 2.42
CA ARG A 585 -32.70 27.40 2.48
C ARG A 585 -32.27 28.12 1.20
N PHE A 586 -33.00 29.18 0.87
CA PHE A 586 -32.66 30.09 -0.21
C PHE A 586 -31.55 31.05 0.25
N LEU A 587 -30.55 31.28 -0.59
CA LEU A 587 -29.41 32.17 -0.30
C LEU A 587 -29.47 33.53 -0.99
N GLY A 588 -30.49 33.81 -1.81
CA GLY A 588 -30.64 35.12 -2.46
C GLY A 588 -30.08 35.20 -3.90
N GLU A 589 -29.31 34.19 -4.34
CA GLU A 589 -28.77 34.10 -5.70
C GLU A 589 -29.57 33.07 -6.51
N GLU A 590 -29.96 33.41 -7.74
CA GLU A 590 -30.99 32.74 -8.55
C GLU A 590 -30.70 31.27 -8.92
N SER A 591 -29.63 30.64 -8.44
CA SER A 591 -29.29 29.26 -8.82
C SER A 591 -28.56 28.42 -7.77
N ILE A 592 -28.30 28.93 -6.55
CA ILE A 592 -27.57 28.20 -5.50
C ILE A 592 -28.28 28.32 -4.16
N HIS A 593 -28.51 27.17 -3.52
CA HIS A 593 -29.23 27.04 -2.26
C HIS A 593 -28.36 26.31 -1.23
N ARG A 594 -28.75 26.36 0.05
CA ARG A 594 -28.01 25.70 1.14
C ARG A 594 -28.79 24.52 1.70
N MET A 595 -28.14 23.39 1.88
CA MET A 595 -28.66 22.22 2.60
C MET A 595 -27.84 21.98 3.88
N GLU A 596 -28.45 22.15 5.05
CA GLU A 596 -27.82 21.86 6.34
C GLU A 596 -28.19 20.43 6.79
N VAL A 597 -27.18 19.62 7.12
CA VAL A 597 -27.35 18.26 7.67
C VAL A 597 -27.04 18.25 9.17
N ASN A 598 -28.05 18.00 10.00
CA ASN A 598 -27.95 18.00 11.46
C ASN A 598 -27.77 16.58 12.02
N ARG A 599 -26.52 16.23 12.35
CA ARG A 599 -26.15 14.91 12.93
C ARG A 599 -26.71 14.68 14.33
N GLN A 600 -27.05 15.75 15.06
CA GLN A 600 -27.60 15.65 16.42
C GLN A 600 -29.11 15.39 16.43
N ALA A 601 -29.78 15.48 15.28
CA ALA A 601 -31.20 15.17 15.15
C ALA A 601 -31.49 13.73 15.58
N LEU A 602 -32.58 13.52 16.34
CA LEU A 602 -32.94 12.20 16.87
C LEU A 602 -33.06 11.14 15.77
N GLY A 603 -33.73 11.47 14.66
CA GLY A 603 -33.91 10.52 13.56
C GLY A 603 -32.60 10.17 12.83
N TYR A 604 -31.63 11.10 12.77
CA TYR A 604 -30.30 10.82 12.20
C TYR A 604 -29.57 9.76 13.04
N ARG A 605 -29.51 9.95 14.36
CA ARG A 605 -28.86 9.01 15.28
C ARG A 605 -29.51 7.63 15.28
N LEU A 606 -30.85 7.57 15.26
CA LEU A 606 -31.58 6.31 15.17
C LEU A 606 -31.32 5.56 13.85
N ALA A 607 -31.14 6.28 12.74
CA ALA A 607 -30.84 5.67 11.45
C ALA A 607 -29.40 5.14 11.37
N VAL A 608 -28.44 5.83 12.02
CA VAL A 608 -27.07 5.33 12.22
C VAL A 608 -27.10 4.02 13.01
N ASP A 609 -27.73 4.02 14.20
CA ASP A 609 -27.79 2.85 15.09
C ASP A 609 -28.46 1.63 14.43
N ALA A 610 -29.39 1.87 13.49
CA ALA A 610 -30.10 0.84 12.74
C ALA A 610 -29.40 0.40 11.44
N GLY A 611 -28.30 1.05 11.02
CA GLY A 611 -27.61 0.75 9.76
C GLY A 611 -28.42 1.14 8.51
N HIS A 612 -29.31 2.13 8.60
CA HIS A 612 -30.21 2.56 7.52
C HIS A 612 -30.05 4.05 7.17
N LEU A 613 -28.86 4.60 7.40
CA LEU A 613 -28.61 6.04 7.29
C LEU A 613 -28.88 6.59 5.87
N ALA A 614 -28.39 5.94 4.81
CA ALA A 614 -28.58 6.40 3.43
C ALA A 614 -30.08 6.48 3.06
N THR A 615 -30.85 5.41 3.33
CA THR A 615 -32.30 5.38 3.10
C THR A 615 -33.05 6.45 3.88
N TYR A 616 -32.64 6.70 5.12
CA TYR A 616 -33.21 7.77 5.94
C TYR A 616 -32.89 9.16 5.36
N LEU A 617 -31.66 9.39 4.95
CA LEU A 617 -31.23 10.66 4.34
C LEU A 617 -31.97 10.96 3.03
N ARG A 618 -32.15 9.97 2.14
CA ARG A 618 -32.97 10.13 0.92
C ARG A 618 -34.35 10.70 1.23
N ARG A 619 -35.01 10.14 2.25
CA ARG A 619 -36.35 10.53 2.66
C ARG A 619 -36.39 11.94 3.25
N GLU A 620 -35.42 12.29 4.08
CA GLU A 620 -35.37 13.62 4.71
C GLU A 620 -34.96 14.71 3.72
N ILE A 621 -34.08 14.42 2.75
CA ILE A 621 -33.74 15.32 1.63
C ILE A 621 -34.98 15.56 0.77
N ALA A 622 -35.69 14.51 0.35
CA ALA A 622 -36.91 14.64 -0.44
C ALA A 622 -37.99 15.45 0.30
N ARG A 623 -38.19 15.19 1.61
CA ARG A 623 -39.12 15.97 2.43
C ARG A 623 -38.72 17.44 2.54
N SER A 624 -37.44 17.72 2.81
CA SER A 624 -36.96 19.09 2.94
C SER A 624 -37.00 19.84 1.60
N TYR A 625 -36.82 19.14 0.47
CA TYR A 625 -36.90 19.73 -0.86
C TYR A 625 -38.33 20.15 -1.21
N VAL A 626 -39.31 19.30 -0.94
CA VAL A 626 -40.74 19.57 -1.13
C VAL A 626 -41.18 20.80 -0.31
N GLU A 627 -40.69 20.92 0.92
CA GLU A 627 -40.94 22.09 1.77
C GLU A 627 -40.23 23.34 1.24
N PHE A 628 -39.01 23.19 0.73
CA PHE A 628 -38.25 24.26 0.10
C PHE A 628 -38.94 24.77 -1.17
N GLU A 629 -39.39 23.89 -2.06
CA GLU A 629 -40.14 24.23 -3.28
C GLU A 629 -41.45 24.93 -2.95
N ALA A 630 -42.21 24.43 -1.96
CA ALA A 630 -43.45 25.06 -1.52
C ALA A 630 -43.25 26.46 -0.94
N LEU A 631 -42.12 26.72 -0.28
CA LEU A 631 -41.75 28.05 0.24
C LEU A 631 -41.22 28.96 -0.88
N HIS A 632 -40.43 28.41 -1.81
CA HIS A 632 -39.90 29.13 -2.97
C HIS A 632 -41.04 29.60 -3.90
N LEU A 633 -42.03 28.74 -4.16
CA LEU A 633 -43.24 29.06 -4.94
C LEU A 633 -44.18 30.05 -4.22
N ALA A 634 -44.12 30.14 -2.88
CA ALA A 634 -44.93 31.08 -2.12
C ALA A 634 -44.36 32.50 -2.13
N ASP A 635 -43.05 32.66 -2.30
CA ASP A 635 -42.40 33.98 -2.46
C ASP A 635 -42.54 34.53 -3.89
N ASP A 636 -42.77 33.68 -4.90
CA ASP A 636 -42.96 34.09 -6.32
C ASP A 636 -44.41 34.41 -6.70
N HIS A 637 -45.41 34.13 -5.85
CA HIS A 637 -46.82 34.35 -6.15
C HIS A 637 -47.61 34.99 -5.00
N ASP A 638 -47.82 36.30 -5.09
CA ASP A 638 -48.81 37.06 -4.30
C ASP A 638 -50.29 36.64 -4.56
N ASP A 639 -50.56 35.66 -5.45
CA ASP A 639 -51.91 35.39 -6.00
C ASP A 639 -52.47 33.97 -5.78
N VAL A 640 -51.87 33.10 -4.98
CA VAL A 640 -52.50 31.80 -4.64
C VAL A 640 -53.40 31.97 -3.40
N PRO A 641 -54.74 31.78 -3.50
CA PRO A 641 -55.61 31.90 -2.34
C PRO A 641 -55.21 30.88 -1.28
N ARG A 642 -54.98 31.35 -0.04
CA ARG A 642 -54.62 30.49 1.12
C ARG A 642 -55.55 29.28 1.32
N SER A 643 -56.77 29.33 0.78
CA SER A 643 -57.74 28.23 0.76
C SER A 643 -57.36 27.04 -0.13
N ARG A 644 -56.38 27.17 -1.04
CA ARG A 644 -55.88 26.08 -1.90
C ARG A 644 -54.59 25.43 -1.40
N LEU A 645 -53.91 26.04 -0.42
CA LEU A 645 -52.70 25.49 0.18
C LEU A 645 -52.87 24.06 0.72
N PRO A 646 -53.99 23.66 1.39
CA PRO A 646 -54.14 22.29 1.87
C PRO A 646 -54.24 21.24 0.75
N ALA A 647 -54.86 21.57 -0.39
CA ALA A 647 -54.95 20.67 -1.54
C ALA A 647 -53.62 20.60 -2.29
N PHE A 648 -52.90 21.72 -2.40
CA PHE A 648 -51.55 21.80 -2.95
C PHE A 648 -50.53 21.03 -2.09
N PHE A 649 -50.59 21.14 -0.76
CA PHE A 649 -49.77 20.35 0.16
C PHE A 649 -50.13 18.86 0.13
N ALA A 650 -51.39 18.50 -0.12
CA ALA A 650 -51.79 17.10 -0.33
C ALA A 650 -51.29 16.53 -1.67
N GLU A 651 -51.22 17.35 -2.71
CA GLU A 651 -50.69 17.00 -4.04
C GLU A 651 -49.15 16.93 -4.03
N LEU A 652 -48.47 17.82 -3.29
CA LEU A 652 -47.04 17.70 -3.00
C LEU A 652 -46.73 16.48 -2.12
N ALA A 653 -47.53 16.17 -1.10
CA ALA A 653 -47.35 14.97 -0.28
C ALA A 653 -47.51 13.68 -1.10
N ALA A 654 -48.47 13.64 -2.03
CA ALA A 654 -48.62 12.54 -2.98
C ALA A 654 -47.43 12.45 -3.97
N ARG A 655 -46.84 13.58 -4.38
CA ARG A 655 -45.58 13.61 -5.16
C ARG A 655 -44.37 13.17 -4.33
N THR A 656 -44.29 13.50 -3.04
CA THR A 656 -43.25 13.01 -2.12
C THR A 656 -43.33 11.50 -2.00
N ASP A 657 -44.53 10.93 -1.84
CA ASP A 657 -44.71 9.48 -1.82
C ASP A 657 -44.33 8.86 -3.18
N THR A 658 -44.60 9.53 -4.31
CA THR A 658 -44.17 9.07 -5.65
C THR A 658 -42.66 9.13 -5.86
N ILE A 659 -41.98 10.17 -5.35
CA ILE A 659 -40.51 10.32 -5.41
C ILE A 659 -39.83 9.33 -4.46
N VAL A 660 -40.37 9.15 -3.26
CA VAL A 660 -39.89 8.17 -2.27
C VAL A 660 -40.14 6.74 -2.76
N GLU A 661 -41.30 6.44 -3.32
CA GLU A 661 -41.64 5.12 -3.87
C GLU A 661 -40.74 4.80 -5.08
N LYS A 662 -40.48 5.78 -5.97
CA LYS A 662 -39.50 5.64 -7.07
C LYS A 662 -38.03 5.52 -6.62
N LEU A 663 -37.67 6.01 -5.43
CA LEU A 663 -36.29 5.91 -4.90
C LEU A 663 -36.09 4.65 -4.03
N VAL A 664 -37.16 4.11 -3.43
CA VAL A 664 -37.11 2.95 -2.53
C VAL A 664 -37.41 1.62 -3.25
N THR A 665 -38.17 1.61 -4.34
CA THR A 665 -38.47 0.35 -5.07
C THR A 665 -37.47 -0.05 -6.15
N GLU A 666 -36.56 0.83 -6.55
CA GLU A 666 -35.48 0.50 -7.52
C GLU A 666 -34.17 0.04 -6.82
N SER A 667 -34.16 -0.04 -5.48
CA SER A 667 -33.01 -0.42 -4.66
C SER A 667 -33.20 -1.71 -3.82
N GLU A 668 -34.25 -2.51 -4.12
CA GLU A 668 -34.41 -3.90 -3.62
C GLU A 668 -34.05 -4.96 -4.66
#